data_AF-A0A9R1AW36-F1
#
_entry.id   AF-A0A9R1AW36-F1
#
_cell.length_a   1.000
_cell.length_b   1.000
_cell.length_c   1.000
_cell.angle_alpha   90.00
_cell.angle_beta   90.00
_cell.angle_gamma   90.00
#
_symmetry.space_group_name_H-M   'P 1'
#
loop_
_entity.id
_entity.type
_entity.pdbx_description
1 polymer ?
#
loop_
_entity_poly.entity_id
_entity_poly.type
_entity_poly.pdbx_seq_one_letter_code
_entity_poly.pdbx_strand_id
1 'polypeptide(L)'
;MLKEIGVQIVAKCDGLPLAVKVMGGLLCQKDKKHREWEMVLDDSVWSNSGLPEELNHAVYLSYEDLSSSAKHCFLHYSLLPKTEVFANHQIVGMWISEGFLHGSSDDLEELGSKYYKELILRNLIEPNTMYVDQCVCNMHDVVRSFAQFVARDEALVAHSGETNIVSKLGGHGFLRFSVESKASESEGLDWSSLQAQKTLRALISVGCINIKPGDSLVHFPSLRTLHIDSAHVVALLESLHELKHLRYLSLKNTDISSLPDSIGKMKLLQYISLRGCKQFVKLPHSFVKLGQLRYLNFVATSIKGIPRGFCALTDLRTVFGFPAQVDGDWCSLEELGPLSQLKLLQLDGLENITSSSAAKAKLGDKVHLTDLILNCASILVDDGLIKEEDGVSEEKQQQIEKVFEELCPPPRLEYLSINGYFGLRLPKWMMSSLDVSLSSLRILFITDLACCTQLPDGLCRLPYLEFIQILRAPAIKRVGPEFMQSYHQHSPRPSQMVAAFPRLHKMELIGMVEWEEWEWEEQVQAFPVLQELMLKQCKLKCLPPGLASQAGALNKLTIYNVQGLISVENFPSLVELELDENLDLERITNLPRLQKLTIQDCPKLKALEDVPALQRIILTDEDMEALPEYMGGINPRHLELYCSLVLLTSIAAGQSGAEWDKFGHVEHVKAYASEGGNSRKWYVLYTANPYSLETNVSHSFMSRGTLTSFEDGQRFESLFKMTRKNFSYICSLVMGPSMEDMNSYTFVDGRVLSLEDRVAVALRRLQSSEPTESIASSVGVNESIILLVTERFVDTVWEQADHHSSWPDSSEMDKIKSKFDKIHNMHNCCGVICTRHIPFGPNWDHEKNGSTLIQVVVDPEMRFRNIWLGSAGMTQSSLLHDSALFKECVKGDLLNGSKLNTALDGSEVGEYIIGDAGYPLLPWLLTPYEEEELSDFKTEFNRRHSAATTCALKALARFKDTWKCLHGETWWPANLETLSKIIYACCRLHNIVIDMEDDAAMRSTKWRNYSKEVRQLANEDAVRARDMLSQYFLASRSSESGERDDEAASSGSGGENKKQEAQTRTRDED
;
A
#
# COMPACT_ATOMS: atom_id res chain seq x y z
N MET A 1 45.22 16.41 -26.62
CA MET A 1 45.23 17.80 -26.13
C MET A 1 44.20 18.02 -25.01
N LEU A 2 42.88 18.06 -25.25
CA LEU A 2 41.91 18.29 -24.15
C LEU A 2 41.95 17.24 -23.02
N LYS A 3 42.30 15.99 -23.34
CA LYS A 3 42.49 14.92 -22.34
C LYS A 3 43.51 15.29 -21.26
N GLU A 4 44.62 15.93 -21.63
CA GLU A 4 45.69 16.27 -20.68
C GLU A 4 45.25 17.38 -19.71
N ILE A 5 44.65 18.46 -20.22
CA ILE A 5 44.08 19.50 -19.35
C ILE A 5 42.96 18.93 -18.48
N GLY A 6 42.08 18.09 -19.04
CA GLY A 6 41.00 17.45 -18.27
C GLY A 6 41.53 16.68 -17.05
N VAL A 7 42.62 15.92 -17.23
CA VAL A 7 43.28 15.20 -16.12
C VAL A 7 43.86 16.17 -15.07
N GLN A 8 44.42 17.30 -15.51
CA GLN A 8 44.94 18.33 -14.58
C GLN A 8 43.81 19.02 -13.79
N ILE A 9 42.67 19.30 -14.41
CA ILE A 9 41.48 19.83 -13.72
C ILE A 9 40.94 18.81 -12.71
N VAL A 10 40.87 17.53 -13.08
CA VAL A 10 40.46 16.45 -12.16
C VAL A 10 41.41 16.35 -10.97
N ALA A 11 42.73 16.54 -11.17
CA ALA A 11 43.70 16.54 -10.08
C ALA A 11 43.45 17.69 -9.08
N LYS A 12 42.96 18.85 -9.53
CA LYS A 12 42.55 19.97 -8.64
C LYS A 12 41.25 19.71 -7.87
N CYS A 13 40.51 18.65 -8.19
CA CYS A 13 39.27 18.29 -7.51
C CYS A 13 39.51 17.39 -6.28
N ASP A 14 40.77 17.09 -5.93
CA ASP A 14 41.20 16.30 -4.77
C ASP A 14 40.50 14.94 -4.61
N GLY A 15 40.13 14.32 -5.73
CA GLY A 15 39.46 13.01 -5.76
C GLY A 15 37.99 13.03 -5.30
N LEU A 16 37.38 14.20 -5.08
CA LEU A 16 35.98 14.34 -4.69
C LEU A 16 35.05 14.11 -5.91
N PRO A 17 34.19 13.06 -5.93
CA PRO A 17 33.36 12.76 -7.09
C PRO A 17 32.43 13.90 -7.50
N LEU A 18 31.85 14.60 -6.52
CA LEU A 18 30.96 15.74 -6.77
C LEU A 18 31.71 16.90 -7.44
N ALA A 19 32.92 17.24 -6.98
CA ALA A 19 33.72 18.30 -7.59
C ALA A 19 34.07 17.97 -9.04
N VAL A 20 34.41 16.71 -9.32
CA VAL A 20 34.65 16.22 -10.69
C VAL A 20 33.38 16.32 -11.56
N LYS A 21 32.21 15.93 -11.04
CA LYS A 21 30.92 16.07 -11.75
C LYS A 21 30.59 17.53 -12.07
N VAL A 22 30.76 18.43 -11.10
CA VAL A 22 30.50 19.86 -11.27
C VAL A 22 31.46 20.48 -12.30
N MET A 23 32.75 20.18 -12.22
CA MET A 23 33.73 20.65 -13.22
C MET A 23 33.43 20.06 -14.60
N GLY A 24 33.07 18.78 -14.69
CA GLY A 24 32.63 18.16 -15.95
C GLY A 24 31.42 18.89 -16.55
N GLY A 25 30.44 19.23 -15.71
CA GLY A 25 29.26 19.99 -16.10
C GLY A 25 29.59 21.41 -16.59
N LEU A 26 30.48 22.12 -15.88
CA LEU A 26 31.01 23.43 -16.30
C LEU A 26 31.72 23.34 -17.66
N LEU A 27 32.62 22.37 -17.83
CA LEU A 27 33.39 22.19 -19.06
C LEU A 27 32.50 21.79 -20.25
N CYS A 28 31.38 21.12 -20.01
CA CYS A 28 30.36 20.85 -21.04
C CYS A 28 29.69 22.13 -21.58
N GLN A 29 29.69 23.23 -20.81
CA GLN A 29 29.19 24.54 -21.25
C GLN A 29 30.26 25.36 -22.00
N LYS A 30 31.52 24.90 -22.02
CA LYS A 30 32.61 25.57 -22.73
C LYS A 30 32.74 25.05 -24.16
N ASP A 31 33.23 25.91 -25.04
CA ASP A 31 33.67 25.47 -26.37
C ASP A 31 34.74 24.39 -26.20
N LYS A 32 34.74 23.38 -27.08
CA LYS A 32 35.72 22.30 -27.12
C LYS A 32 37.08 22.76 -27.67
N LYS A 33 37.63 23.84 -27.10
CA LYS A 33 38.89 24.51 -27.47
C LYS A 33 39.84 24.48 -26.28
N HIS A 34 41.13 24.26 -26.55
CA HIS A 34 42.17 24.18 -25.52
C HIS A 34 42.18 25.38 -24.57
N ARG A 35 42.15 26.59 -25.15
CA ARG A 35 42.21 27.86 -24.42
C ARG A 35 41.09 28.02 -23.38
N GLU A 36 39.87 27.56 -23.69
CA GLU A 36 38.74 27.69 -22.76
C GLU A 36 38.92 26.80 -21.52
N TRP A 37 39.46 25.60 -21.71
CA TRP A 37 39.74 24.67 -20.61
C TRP A 37 40.96 25.11 -19.80
N GLU A 38 41.97 25.68 -20.47
CA GLU A 38 43.16 26.26 -19.84
C GLU A 38 42.79 27.46 -18.94
N MET A 39 41.87 28.32 -19.39
CA MET A 39 41.33 29.42 -18.56
C MET A 39 40.65 28.92 -17.29
N VAL A 40 39.94 27.79 -17.35
CA VAL A 40 39.33 27.16 -16.16
C VAL A 40 40.39 26.55 -15.25
N LEU A 41 41.43 25.93 -15.82
CA LEU A 41 42.53 25.35 -15.06
C LEU A 41 43.35 26.41 -14.32
N ASP A 42 43.64 27.54 -14.97
CA ASP A 42 44.51 28.59 -14.46
C ASP A 42 43.78 29.65 -13.61
N ASP A 43 42.50 29.43 -13.34
CA ASP A 43 41.71 30.39 -12.57
C ASP A 43 42.27 30.60 -11.16
N SER A 44 42.44 31.87 -10.78
CA SER A 44 42.94 32.29 -9.48
C SER A 44 42.12 31.77 -8.29
N VAL A 45 40.85 31.39 -8.49
CA VAL A 45 40.00 30.80 -7.45
C VAL A 45 40.62 29.52 -6.89
N TRP A 46 41.28 28.70 -7.70
CA TRP A 46 41.96 27.49 -7.23
C TRP A 46 43.04 27.76 -6.17
N SER A 47 43.49 29.01 -6.04
CA SER A 47 44.50 29.45 -5.08
C SER A 47 43.98 30.53 -4.12
N ASN A 48 42.67 30.82 -4.14
CA ASN A 48 42.07 31.87 -3.32
C ASN A 48 41.87 31.40 -1.88
N SER A 49 42.57 32.03 -0.95
CA SER A 49 42.51 31.77 0.51
C SER A 49 41.34 32.49 1.22
N GLY A 50 40.48 33.21 0.48
CA GLY A 50 39.36 33.98 1.05
C GLY A 50 38.04 33.20 1.19
N LEU A 51 37.95 31.99 0.62
CA LEU A 51 36.82 31.08 0.82
C LEU A 51 37.05 30.25 2.10
N PRO A 52 36.05 30.09 2.99
CA PRO A 52 36.14 29.14 4.10
C PRO A 52 36.58 27.75 3.61
N GLU A 53 37.42 27.05 4.39
CA GLU A 53 37.91 25.71 4.03
C GLU A 53 36.79 24.70 3.79
N GLU A 54 35.62 24.94 4.38
CA GLU A 54 34.40 24.12 4.26
C GLU A 54 33.72 24.24 2.90
N LEU A 55 34.08 25.24 2.07
CA LEU A 55 33.45 25.50 0.78
C LEU A 55 34.32 25.02 -0.38
N ASN A 56 33.68 24.37 -1.34
CA ASN A 56 34.35 23.71 -2.44
C ASN A 56 34.63 24.67 -3.62
N HIS A 57 35.90 24.84 -3.98
CA HIS A 57 36.33 25.74 -5.07
C HIS A 57 35.76 25.36 -6.45
N ALA A 58 35.53 24.08 -6.73
CA ALA A 58 34.92 23.65 -8.00
C ALA A 58 33.45 24.12 -8.11
N VAL A 59 32.70 24.06 -7.00
CA VAL A 59 31.33 24.59 -6.93
C VAL A 59 31.35 26.11 -7.10
N TYR A 60 32.30 26.81 -6.47
CA TYR A 60 32.45 28.26 -6.63
C TYR A 60 32.76 28.65 -8.09
N LEU A 61 33.67 27.96 -8.77
CA LEU A 61 33.97 28.22 -10.18
C LEU A 61 32.76 27.99 -11.08
N SER A 62 32.03 26.89 -10.88
CA SER A 62 30.81 26.65 -11.65
C SER A 62 29.73 27.69 -11.34
N TYR A 63 29.64 28.19 -10.11
CA TYR A 63 28.74 29.27 -9.74
C TYR A 63 29.15 30.59 -10.40
N GLU A 64 30.43 30.96 -10.36
CA GLU A 64 30.92 32.22 -10.89
C GLU A 64 30.69 32.35 -12.40
N ASP A 65 30.79 31.24 -13.12
CA ASP A 65 30.52 31.15 -14.56
C ASP A 65 29.03 31.28 -14.94
N LEU A 66 28.10 31.14 -14.00
CA LEU A 66 26.68 31.32 -14.27
C LEU A 66 26.37 32.78 -14.64
N SER A 67 25.40 32.96 -15.54
CA SER A 67 24.81 34.27 -15.79
C SER A 67 24.21 34.87 -14.51
N SER A 68 24.14 36.20 -14.40
CA SER A 68 23.61 36.86 -13.21
C SER A 68 22.20 36.37 -12.84
N SER A 69 21.32 36.16 -13.81
CA SER A 69 19.98 35.62 -13.59
C SER A 69 20.03 34.19 -13.02
N ALA A 70 20.86 33.32 -13.62
CA ALA A 70 21.01 31.93 -13.19
C ALA A 70 21.65 31.82 -11.78
N LYS A 71 22.56 32.73 -11.41
CA LYS A 71 23.10 32.84 -10.04
C LYS A 71 21.97 33.03 -9.02
N HIS A 72 21.05 33.97 -9.25
CA HIS A 72 19.91 34.20 -8.34
C HIS A 72 18.96 33.00 -8.29
N CYS A 73 18.68 32.37 -9.43
CA CYS A 73 17.88 31.13 -9.50
C CYS A 73 18.50 30.00 -8.65
N PHE A 74 19.81 29.79 -8.80
CA PHE A 74 20.58 28.80 -8.04
C PHE A 74 20.56 29.07 -6.53
N LEU A 75 20.85 30.31 -6.12
CA LEU A 75 20.82 30.69 -4.70
C LEU A 75 19.42 30.51 -4.11
N HIS A 76 18.37 30.91 -4.82
CA HIS A 76 16.99 30.73 -4.38
C HIS A 76 16.61 29.24 -4.26
N TYR A 77 17.05 28.38 -5.17
CA TYR A 77 16.82 26.93 -5.09
C TYR A 77 17.34 26.36 -3.76
N SER A 78 18.49 26.82 -3.30
CA SER A 78 19.10 26.33 -2.06
C SER A 78 18.28 26.63 -0.80
N LEU A 79 17.36 27.59 -0.88
CA LEU A 79 16.46 27.99 0.20
C LEU A 79 15.23 27.07 0.31
N LEU A 80 14.96 26.22 -0.67
CA LEU A 80 13.79 25.33 -0.65
C LEU A 80 13.94 24.25 0.44
N PRO A 81 12.92 24.03 1.29
CA PRO A 81 12.91 22.96 2.30
C PRO A 81 13.20 21.57 1.70
N LYS A 82 13.88 20.69 2.46
CA LYS A 82 14.32 19.36 1.99
C LYS A 82 13.23 18.30 2.07
N THR A 83 12.30 18.46 3.01
CA THR A 83 11.21 17.50 3.29
C THR A 83 10.06 17.60 2.31
N GLU A 84 9.95 18.74 1.60
CA GLU A 84 8.89 19.00 0.63
C GLU A 84 9.37 18.84 -0.81
N VAL A 85 8.50 18.34 -1.68
CA VAL A 85 8.78 18.14 -3.10
C VAL A 85 8.33 19.35 -3.91
N PHE A 86 9.29 20.07 -4.50
CA PHE A 86 9.04 21.18 -5.40
C PHE A 86 9.26 20.79 -6.86
N ALA A 87 8.21 20.89 -7.67
CA ALA A 87 8.31 20.70 -9.11
C ALA A 87 8.84 21.96 -9.83
N ASN A 88 9.42 21.77 -11.00
CA ASN A 88 10.07 22.80 -11.82
C ASN A 88 9.19 24.03 -12.04
N HIS A 89 7.91 23.86 -12.33
CA HIS A 89 6.96 24.95 -12.59
C HIS A 89 6.70 25.80 -11.33
N GLN A 90 6.74 25.20 -10.13
CA GLN A 90 6.61 25.95 -8.88
C GLN A 90 7.87 26.81 -8.65
N ILE A 91 9.04 26.22 -8.89
CA ILE A 91 10.35 26.88 -8.71
C ILE A 91 10.51 28.03 -9.71
N VAL A 92 10.22 27.79 -10.98
CA VAL A 92 10.24 28.80 -12.04
C VAL A 92 9.23 29.91 -11.74
N GLY A 93 8.04 29.57 -11.23
CA GLY A 93 7.06 30.56 -10.80
C GLY A 93 7.56 31.48 -9.68
N MET A 94 8.30 30.94 -8.71
CA MET A 94 8.97 31.75 -7.69
C MET A 94 10.05 32.65 -8.31
N TRP A 95 10.88 32.13 -9.24
CA TRP A 95 11.90 32.94 -9.92
C TRP A 95 11.32 34.11 -10.72
N ILE A 96 10.18 33.89 -11.39
CA ILE A 96 9.42 34.92 -12.11
C ILE A 96 8.89 35.97 -11.14
N SER A 97 8.30 35.52 -10.04
CA SER A 97 7.68 36.38 -9.03
C SER A 97 8.71 37.24 -8.30
N GLU A 98 9.86 36.69 -7.96
CA GLU A 98 10.97 37.45 -7.39
C GLU A 98 11.61 38.40 -8.40
N GLY A 99 11.47 38.11 -9.70
CA GLY A 99 11.97 38.92 -10.80
C GLY A 99 13.42 38.61 -11.16
N PHE A 100 13.86 37.35 -11.03
CA PHE A 100 15.22 36.92 -11.39
C PHE A 100 15.41 36.72 -12.89
N LEU A 101 14.32 36.52 -13.62
CA LEU A 101 14.36 36.26 -15.06
C LEU A 101 14.33 37.58 -15.82
N HIS A 102 15.42 37.87 -16.53
CA HIS A 102 15.56 39.04 -17.41
C HIS A 102 15.94 38.57 -18.81
N GLY A 103 15.17 38.98 -19.82
CA GLY A 103 15.43 38.61 -21.21
C GLY A 103 14.45 39.26 -22.18
N SER A 104 14.76 39.17 -23.47
CA SER A 104 13.92 39.66 -24.57
C SER A 104 12.82 38.67 -25.00
N SER A 105 12.70 37.53 -24.31
CA SER A 105 11.67 36.54 -24.58
C SER A 105 10.40 36.93 -23.83
N ASP A 106 9.27 36.97 -24.55
CA ASP A 106 7.94 37.17 -23.96
C ASP A 106 7.49 35.99 -23.07
N ASP A 107 8.28 34.89 -23.04
CA ASP A 107 7.97 33.64 -22.35
C ASP A 107 8.96 33.34 -21.22
N LEU A 108 8.64 33.87 -20.04
CA LEU A 108 9.47 33.72 -18.85
C LEU A 108 9.54 32.27 -18.34
N GLU A 109 8.49 31.47 -18.53
CA GLU A 109 8.47 30.06 -18.13
C GLU A 109 9.47 29.23 -18.93
N GLU A 110 9.59 29.48 -20.24
CA GLU A 110 10.57 28.81 -21.07
C GLU A 110 12.00 29.24 -20.69
N LEU A 111 12.23 30.53 -20.44
CA LEU A 111 13.52 31.03 -19.98
C LEU A 111 13.91 30.44 -18.62
N GLY A 112 12.97 30.37 -17.67
CA GLY A 112 13.17 29.72 -16.38
C GLY A 112 13.48 28.23 -16.53
N SER A 113 12.77 27.55 -17.43
CA SER A 113 13.03 26.13 -17.73
C SER A 113 14.42 25.91 -18.33
N LYS A 114 14.92 26.85 -19.13
CA LYS A 114 16.31 26.81 -19.65
C LYS A 114 17.33 26.92 -18.53
N TYR A 115 17.16 27.85 -17.58
CA TYR A 115 18.06 27.93 -16.43
C TYR A 115 17.97 26.71 -15.52
N TYR A 116 16.77 26.16 -15.29
CA TYR A 116 16.60 24.91 -14.55
C TYR A 116 17.39 23.77 -15.19
N LYS A 117 17.29 23.61 -16.52
CA LYS A 117 18.07 22.61 -17.28
C LYS A 117 19.58 22.89 -17.25
N GLU A 118 20.01 24.15 -17.28
CA GLU A 118 21.43 24.50 -17.14
C GLU A 118 22.00 24.05 -15.78
N LEU A 119 21.25 24.24 -14.68
CA LEU A 119 21.66 23.79 -13.35
C LEU A 119 21.81 22.26 -13.30
N ILE A 120 20.94 21.51 -13.98
CA ILE A 120 21.06 20.05 -14.15
C ILE A 120 22.34 19.71 -14.93
N LEU A 121 22.57 20.35 -16.09
CA LEU A 121 23.73 20.08 -16.95
C LEU A 121 25.06 20.39 -16.25
N ARG A 122 25.07 21.35 -15.32
CA ARG A 122 26.23 21.69 -14.49
C ARG A 122 26.40 20.78 -13.27
N ASN A 123 25.52 19.80 -13.06
CA ASN A 123 25.46 18.95 -11.87
C ASN A 123 25.34 19.75 -10.55
N LEU A 124 24.74 20.94 -10.60
CA LEU A 124 24.45 21.76 -9.41
C LEU A 124 23.14 21.32 -8.74
N ILE A 125 22.23 20.76 -9.53
CA ILE A 125 21.05 19.99 -9.09
C ILE A 125 20.99 18.69 -9.88
N GLU A 126 20.38 17.66 -9.32
CA GLU A 126 20.34 16.31 -9.88
C GLU A 126 18.88 15.86 -10.04
N PRO A 127 18.45 15.40 -11.23
CA PRO A 127 17.09 14.89 -11.43
C PRO A 127 16.76 13.76 -10.45
N ASN A 128 15.58 13.84 -9.86
CA ASN A 128 15.08 12.76 -9.01
C ASN A 128 14.58 11.63 -9.92
N THR A 129 15.21 10.46 -9.80
CA THR A 129 14.94 9.28 -10.64
C THR A 129 13.52 8.72 -10.50
N MET A 130 12.77 9.13 -9.47
CA MET A 130 11.36 8.77 -9.30
C MET A 130 10.43 9.51 -10.26
N TYR A 131 10.89 10.61 -10.88
CA TYR A 131 10.09 11.46 -11.77
C TYR A 131 10.66 11.42 -13.19
N VAL A 132 10.00 10.66 -14.08
CA VAL A 132 10.45 10.41 -15.46
C VAL A 132 10.54 11.67 -16.33
N ASP A 133 9.73 12.68 -16.05
CA ASP A 133 9.73 13.97 -16.75
C ASP A 133 10.85 14.91 -16.26
N GLN A 134 11.60 14.50 -15.23
CA GLN A 134 12.65 15.27 -14.56
C GLN A 134 12.14 16.63 -14.03
N CYS A 135 10.83 16.72 -13.72
CA CYS A 135 10.28 17.96 -13.17
C CYS A 135 10.71 18.20 -11.71
N VAL A 136 11.24 17.18 -11.02
CA VAL A 136 11.75 17.26 -9.65
C VAL A 136 13.25 16.97 -9.66
N CYS A 137 14.01 17.81 -8.96
CA CYS A 137 15.44 17.63 -8.75
C CYS A 137 15.80 17.73 -7.26
N ASN A 138 16.92 17.13 -6.89
CA ASN A 138 17.54 17.26 -5.58
C ASN A 138 18.79 18.14 -5.69
N MET A 139 19.17 18.81 -4.60
CA MET A 139 20.43 19.56 -4.52
C MET A 139 21.31 18.91 -3.45
N HIS A 140 22.51 18.49 -3.84
CA HIS A 140 23.47 17.86 -2.94
C HIS A 140 23.84 18.80 -1.78
N ASP A 141 24.02 18.26 -0.58
CA ASP A 141 24.18 19.05 0.66
C ASP A 141 25.38 20.00 0.64
N VAL A 142 26.50 19.58 0.06
CA VAL A 142 27.68 20.44 -0.15
C VAL A 142 27.36 21.64 -1.07
N VAL A 143 26.65 21.42 -2.19
CA VAL A 143 26.26 22.49 -3.12
C VAL A 143 25.26 23.44 -2.46
N ARG A 144 24.30 22.89 -1.71
CA ARG A 144 23.32 23.65 -0.94
C ARG A 144 23.98 24.52 0.12
N SER A 145 24.90 23.96 0.90
CA SER A 145 25.61 24.69 1.97
C SER A 145 26.43 25.85 1.38
N PHE A 146 27.09 25.61 0.24
CA PHE A 146 27.76 26.67 -0.52
C PHE A 146 26.81 27.79 -0.93
N ALA A 147 25.68 27.44 -1.56
CA ALA A 147 24.71 28.43 -2.03
C ALA A 147 24.10 29.23 -0.87
N GLN A 148 23.76 28.56 0.24
CA GLN A 148 23.24 29.22 1.44
C GLN A 148 24.28 30.13 2.09
N PHE A 149 25.56 29.75 2.11
CA PHE A 149 26.63 30.62 2.56
C PHE A 149 26.70 31.87 1.69
N VAL A 150 26.68 31.75 0.35
CA VAL A 150 26.72 32.90 -0.56
C VAL A 150 25.49 33.81 -0.37
N ALA A 151 24.33 33.24 -0.05
CA ALA A 151 23.09 33.99 0.16
C ALA A 151 22.90 34.58 1.58
N ARG A 152 23.81 34.29 2.53
CA ARG A 152 23.63 34.53 3.97
C ARG A 152 23.31 35.97 4.39
N ASP A 153 23.75 36.96 3.60
CA ASP A 153 23.53 38.37 3.90
C ASP A 153 22.14 38.85 3.46
N GLU A 154 21.44 38.09 2.60
CA GLU A 154 20.11 38.41 2.09
C GLU A 154 19.04 37.39 2.48
N ALA A 155 19.43 36.18 2.86
CA ALA A 155 18.54 35.07 3.08
C ALA A 155 18.86 34.32 4.38
N LEU A 156 17.80 33.87 5.05
CA LEU A 156 17.90 33.01 6.22
C LEU A 156 17.10 31.73 5.98
N VAL A 157 17.76 30.58 6.17
CA VAL A 157 17.14 29.25 6.22
C VAL A 157 17.18 28.77 7.67
N ALA A 158 16.05 28.30 8.16
CA ALA A 158 15.88 27.86 9.54
C ALA A 158 15.20 26.49 9.61
N HIS A 159 15.58 25.68 10.60
CA HIS A 159 14.91 24.42 10.91
C HIS A 159 14.32 24.49 12.33
N SER A 160 13.04 24.14 12.48
CA SER A 160 12.37 23.98 13.77
C SER A 160 13.23 23.09 14.70
N GLY A 161 13.44 23.54 15.93
CA GLY A 161 14.38 22.95 16.88
C GLY A 161 15.74 23.67 16.97
N GLU A 162 16.09 24.57 16.04
CA GLU A 162 17.22 25.48 16.24
C GLU A 162 16.89 26.51 17.34
N THR A 163 17.51 26.38 18.50
CA THR A 163 17.30 27.25 19.68
C THR A 163 17.56 28.75 19.42
N ASN A 164 18.27 29.09 18.34
CA ASN A 164 18.72 30.44 18.05
C ASN A 164 17.94 31.15 16.92
N ILE A 165 16.85 30.59 16.37
CA ILE A 165 16.14 31.22 15.23
C ILE A 165 15.65 32.63 15.55
N VAL A 166 15.01 32.81 16.70
CA VAL A 166 14.49 34.12 17.14
C VAL A 166 15.62 35.14 17.28
N SER A 167 16.79 34.70 17.77
CA SER A 167 17.98 35.56 17.87
C SER A 167 18.53 35.96 16.50
N LYS A 168 18.57 35.03 15.53
CA LYS A 168 19.00 35.31 14.14
C LYS A 168 18.05 36.31 13.47
N LEU A 169 16.74 36.15 13.67
CA LEU A 169 15.71 37.07 13.17
C LEU A 169 15.77 38.46 13.84
N GLY A 170 16.29 38.57 15.07
CA GLY A 170 16.46 39.85 15.75
C GLY A 170 17.69 40.66 15.33
N GLY A 171 18.65 40.04 14.63
CA GLY A 171 19.96 40.64 14.37
C GLY A 171 20.05 41.58 13.15
N HIS A 172 19.28 41.31 12.09
CA HIS A 172 19.22 42.13 10.87
C HIS A 172 17.99 41.78 10.02
N GLY A 173 17.71 42.60 8.99
CA GLY A 173 16.60 42.39 8.07
C GLY A 173 16.97 41.47 6.91
N PHE A 174 16.16 40.46 6.63
CA PHE A 174 16.35 39.55 5.49
C PHE A 174 15.42 39.91 4.33
N LEU A 175 15.85 39.59 3.11
CA LEU A 175 15.01 39.65 1.91
C LEU A 175 14.25 38.33 1.71
N ARG A 176 14.82 37.20 2.14
CA ARG A 176 14.23 35.88 1.93
C ARG A 176 14.33 35.07 3.21
N PHE A 177 13.23 34.46 3.60
CA PHE A 177 13.19 33.60 4.78
C PHE A 177 12.54 32.28 4.39
N SER A 178 13.24 31.18 4.70
CA SER A 178 12.67 29.85 4.61
C SER A 178 12.77 29.13 5.94
N VAL A 179 11.69 28.47 6.33
CA VAL A 179 11.61 27.69 7.54
C VAL A 179 10.99 26.33 7.27
N GLU A 180 11.59 25.29 7.86
CA GLU A 180 11.12 23.92 7.81
C GLU A 180 10.87 23.40 9.23
N SER A 181 9.70 22.80 9.49
CA SER A 181 9.35 22.22 10.80
C SER A 181 8.83 20.80 10.67
N LYS A 182 9.26 19.91 11.59
CA LYS A 182 8.75 18.54 11.69
C LYS A 182 7.41 18.54 12.42
N ALA A 183 6.43 17.81 11.88
CA ALA A 183 5.05 17.76 12.38
C ALA A 183 4.89 17.31 13.86
N SER A 184 5.94 16.75 14.48
CA SER A 184 5.94 16.23 15.86
C SER A 184 6.47 17.20 16.91
N GLU A 185 6.97 18.39 16.54
CA GLU A 185 7.57 19.34 17.49
C GLU A 185 6.53 20.35 18.01
N SER A 186 6.30 20.36 19.32
CA SER A 186 5.37 21.29 20.00
C SER A 186 5.89 22.72 20.14
N GLU A 187 7.15 22.98 19.80
CA GLU A 187 7.81 24.30 19.88
C GLU A 187 7.97 24.93 18.49
N GLY A 188 6.86 25.21 17.81
CA GLY A 188 6.85 25.90 16.52
C GLY A 188 7.23 27.39 16.63
N LEU A 189 7.72 27.97 15.52
CA LEU A 189 7.99 29.42 15.42
C LEU A 189 6.68 30.20 15.48
N ASP A 190 6.56 31.16 16.41
CA ASP A 190 5.41 32.07 16.50
C ASP A 190 5.44 33.12 15.38
N TRP A 191 4.29 33.38 14.72
CA TRP A 191 4.17 34.39 13.66
C TRP A 191 4.63 35.79 14.08
N SER A 192 4.42 36.15 15.35
CA SER A 192 4.86 37.42 15.94
C SER A 192 6.37 37.64 15.83
N SER A 193 7.18 36.58 15.83
CA SER A 193 8.64 36.64 15.68
C SER A 193 9.06 37.15 14.30
N LEU A 194 8.22 37.00 13.29
CA LEU A 194 8.49 37.44 11.92
C LEU A 194 8.13 38.91 11.68
N GLN A 195 7.28 39.52 12.52
CA GLN A 195 6.72 40.86 12.28
C GLN A 195 7.78 41.98 12.21
N ALA A 196 8.99 41.75 12.75
CA ALA A 196 10.11 42.68 12.66
C ALA A 196 10.71 42.77 11.23
N GLN A 197 10.48 41.75 10.38
CA GLN A 197 11.13 41.57 9.08
C GLN A 197 10.40 42.32 7.95
N LYS A 198 10.38 43.66 8.03
CA LYS A 198 9.66 44.52 7.06
C LYS A 198 10.22 44.51 5.64
N THR A 199 11.47 44.09 5.47
CA THR A 199 12.17 44.01 4.18
C THR A 199 11.89 42.71 3.42
N LEU A 200 11.17 41.77 4.05
CA LEU A 200 10.96 40.44 3.51
C LEU A 200 10.23 40.48 2.16
N ARG A 201 10.81 39.82 1.17
CA ARG A 201 10.27 39.64 -0.19
C ARG A 201 9.78 38.23 -0.45
N ALA A 202 10.46 37.22 0.11
CA ALA A 202 10.03 35.83 0.03
C ALA A 202 9.91 35.18 1.41
N LEU A 203 8.78 34.53 1.66
CA LEU A 203 8.52 33.70 2.83
C LEU A 203 8.13 32.30 2.36
N ILE A 204 8.95 31.29 2.69
CA ILE A 204 8.71 29.88 2.35
C ILE A 204 8.66 29.06 3.65
N SER A 205 7.47 28.62 4.03
CA SER A 205 7.24 27.82 5.23
C SER A 205 6.71 26.44 4.87
N VAL A 206 7.39 25.38 5.30
CA VAL A 206 6.92 23.99 5.25
C VAL A 206 6.84 23.47 6.68
N GLY A 207 5.62 23.18 7.16
CA GLY A 207 5.36 22.85 8.56
C GLY A 207 4.67 23.98 9.32
N CYS A 208 4.55 23.82 10.65
CA CYS A 208 3.68 24.67 11.46
C CYS A 208 4.39 25.96 11.95
N ILE A 209 4.05 27.11 11.35
CA ILE A 209 4.17 28.41 12.02
C ILE A 209 2.91 28.58 12.88
N ASN A 210 3.09 28.92 14.15
CA ASN A 210 1.96 29.15 15.04
C ASN A 210 1.32 30.50 14.72
N ILE A 211 0.20 30.44 13.99
CA ILE A 211 -0.62 31.59 13.59
C ILE A 211 -1.80 31.69 14.55
N LYS A 212 -1.91 32.82 15.25
CA LYS A 212 -2.95 33.11 16.23
C LYS A 212 -4.04 34.00 15.63
N PRO A 213 -5.29 33.94 16.14
CA PRO A 213 -6.32 34.90 15.76
C PRO A 213 -5.85 36.34 15.99
N GLY A 214 -5.92 37.17 14.95
CA GLY A 214 -5.44 38.56 14.97
C GLY A 214 -4.07 38.78 14.31
N ASP A 215 -3.35 37.70 13.98
CA ASP A 215 -2.14 37.80 13.14
C ASP A 215 -2.49 38.27 11.73
N SER A 216 -1.56 39.02 11.13
CA SER A 216 -1.81 39.75 9.90
C SER A 216 -0.57 39.85 9.01
N LEU A 217 -0.80 39.93 7.70
CA LEU A 217 0.24 40.06 6.67
C LEU A 217 0.72 41.50 6.47
N VAL A 218 0.07 42.49 7.09
CA VAL A 218 0.38 43.93 6.93
C VAL A 218 1.81 44.32 7.31
N HIS A 219 2.47 43.49 8.11
CA HIS A 219 3.85 43.68 8.54
C HIS A 219 4.88 43.41 7.42
N PHE A 220 4.47 42.83 6.30
CA PHE A 220 5.33 42.44 5.18
C PHE A 220 4.99 43.22 3.89
N PRO A 221 5.11 44.55 3.87
CA PRO A 221 4.66 45.37 2.73
C PRO A 221 5.43 45.08 1.43
N SER A 222 6.64 44.52 1.52
CA SER A 222 7.51 44.22 0.37
C SER A 222 7.36 42.80 -0.19
N LEU A 223 6.45 41.99 0.38
CA LEU A 223 6.35 40.57 0.06
C LEU A 223 5.89 40.36 -1.39
N ARG A 224 6.61 39.50 -2.11
CA ARG A 224 6.36 39.07 -3.49
C ARG A 224 6.01 37.59 -3.55
N THR A 225 6.66 36.78 -2.72
CA THR A 225 6.46 35.33 -2.66
C THR A 225 6.02 34.91 -1.27
N LEU A 226 4.85 34.31 -1.18
CA LEU A 226 4.32 33.69 0.02
C LEU A 226 4.00 32.22 -0.27
N HIS A 227 4.74 31.32 0.35
CA HIS A 227 4.50 29.88 0.32
C HIS A 227 4.33 29.38 1.75
N ILE A 228 3.16 28.83 2.06
CA ILE A 228 2.85 28.21 3.34
C ILE A 228 2.26 26.83 3.06
N ASP A 229 2.86 25.79 3.63
CA ASP A 229 2.30 24.45 3.77
C ASP A 229 2.00 24.21 5.25
N SER A 230 0.75 24.47 5.67
CA SER A 230 0.34 24.47 7.09
C SER A 230 -1.18 24.36 7.26
N ALA A 231 -1.64 23.74 8.36
CA ALA A 231 -3.06 23.50 8.58
C ALA A 231 -3.88 24.73 9.03
N HIS A 232 -3.27 25.86 9.43
CA HIS A 232 -4.00 26.99 10.05
C HIS A 232 -3.61 28.36 9.49
N VAL A 233 -4.25 28.81 8.40
CA VAL A 233 -3.91 30.11 7.76
C VAL A 233 -5.09 31.07 7.60
N VAL A 234 -6.28 30.67 8.01
CA VAL A 234 -7.52 31.46 7.85
C VAL A 234 -7.37 32.88 8.40
N ALA A 235 -6.69 33.05 9.54
CA ALA A 235 -6.48 34.36 10.16
C ALA A 235 -5.75 35.37 9.25
N LEU A 236 -4.87 34.89 8.36
CA LEU A 236 -4.08 35.75 7.47
C LEU A 236 -4.88 36.23 6.25
N LEU A 237 -5.93 35.51 5.84
CA LEU A 237 -6.65 35.74 4.59
C LEU A 237 -7.29 37.13 4.50
N GLU A 238 -7.85 37.65 5.58
CA GLU A 238 -8.51 38.97 5.59
C GLU A 238 -7.54 40.09 5.19
N SER A 239 -6.28 40.00 5.62
CA SER A 239 -5.22 40.96 5.33
C SER A 239 -4.49 40.71 4.00
N LEU A 240 -4.78 39.63 3.29
CA LEU A 240 -4.05 39.21 2.08
C LEU A 240 -4.02 40.31 1.00
N HIS A 241 -5.15 41.03 0.85
CA HIS A 241 -5.30 42.10 -0.14
C HIS A 241 -4.43 43.34 0.12
N GLU A 242 -3.83 43.44 1.30
CA GLU A 242 -2.91 44.54 1.66
C GLU A 242 -1.51 44.34 1.08
N LEU A 243 -1.16 43.12 0.67
CA LEU A 243 0.12 42.79 0.04
C LEU A 243 0.16 43.23 -1.43
N LYS A 244 0.40 44.53 -1.65
CA LYS A 244 0.36 45.18 -2.97
C LYS A 244 1.43 44.67 -3.95
N HIS A 245 2.49 44.05 -3.46
CA HIS A 245 3.60 43.53 -4.26
C HIS A 245 3.56 42.01 -4.46
N LEU A 246 2.56 41.32 -3.89
CA LEU A 246 2.49 39.87 -3.96
C LEU A 246 2.24 39.40 -5.40
N ARG A 247 3.03 38.40 -5.81
CA ARG A 247 2.99 37.79 -7.15
C ARG A 247 2.81 36.28 -7.07
N TYR A 248 3.38 35.65 -6.06
CA TYR A 248 3.27 34.21 -5.80
C TYR A 248 2.56 33.97 -4.47
N LEU A 249 1.46 33.22 -4.52
CA LEU A 249 0.70 32.78 -3.36
C LEU A 249 0.53 31.25 -3.42
N SER A 250 1.10 30.54 -2.46
CA SER A 250 0.84 29.11 -2.26
C SER A 250 0.37 28.88 -0.84
N LEU A 251 -0.85 28.37 -0.72
CA LEU A 251 -1.47 27.96 0.54
C LEU A 251 -1.76 26.47 0.40
N LYS A 252 -0.76 25.63 0.66
CA LYS A 252 -0.83 24.18 0.45
C LYS A 252 -1.28 23.47 1.72
N ASN A 253 -2.12 22.44 1.59
CA ASN A 253 -2.64 21.64 2.70
C ASN A 253 -3.26 22.48 3.85
N THR A 254 -3.88 23.61 3.52
CA THR A 254 -4.45 24.54 4.50
C THR A 254 -5.95 24.32 4.74
N ASP A 255 -6.46 24.85 5.86
CA ASP A 255 -7.88 24.79 6.29
C ASP A 255 -8.80 25.80 5.60
N ILE A 256 -8.36 26.39 4.48
CA ILE A 256 -9.14 27.41 3.78
C ILE A 256 -10.32 26.80 3.03
N SER A 257 -11.49 27.44 3.17
CA SER A 257 -12.72 27.05 2.47
C SER A 257 -13.04 27.95 1.27
N SER A 258 -12.53 29.19 1.27
CA SER A 258 -12.67 30.17 0.18
C SER A 258 -11.56 31.23 0.26
N LEU A 259 -11.32 31.91 -0.87
CA LEU A 259 -10.49 33.12 -0.92
C LEU A 259 -11.38 34.35 -0.71
N PRO A 260 -10.89 35.42 -0.07
CA PRO A 260 -11.68 36.62 0.15
C PRO A 260 -12.01 37.33 -1.16
N ASP A 261 -13.18 37.96 -1.25
CA ASP A 261 -13.60 38.76 -2.43
C ASP A 261 -12.63 39.90 -2.76
N SER A 262 -11.82 40.33 -1.79
CA SER A 262 -10.76 41.32 -1.98
C SER A 262 -9.60 40.83 -2.85
N ILE A 263 -9.46 39.52 -3.12
CA ILE A 263 -8.39 38.95 -3.96
C ILE A 263 -8.32 39.64 -5.34
N GLY A 264 -9.47 39.99 -5.92
CA GLY A 264 -9.54 40.68 -7.21
C GLY A 264 -8.89 42.08 -7.25
N LYS A 265 -8.49 42.64 -6.10
CA LYS A 265 -7.70 43.89 -5.99
C LYS A 265 -6.20 43.67 -6.24
N MET A 266 -5.70 42.45 -6.11
CA MET A 266 -4.27 42.10 -6.16
C MET A 266 -3.78 41.90 -7.60
N LYS A 267 -3.65 42.99 -8.36
CA LYS A 267 -3.40 42.96 -9.82
C LYS A 267 -2.06 42.37 -10.27
N LEU A 268 -1.09 42.27 -9.35
CA LEU A 268 0.24 41.72 -9.64
C LEU A 268 0.33 40.21 -9.38
N LEU A 269 -0.73 39.56 -8.89
CA LEU A 269 -0.70 38.11 -8.69
C LEU A 269 -0.54 37.37 -10.02
N GLN A 270 0.47 36.50 -10.06
CA GLN A 270 0.89 35.70 -11.20
C GLN A 270 0.75 34.20 -10.94
N TYR A 271 0.95 33.75 -9.69
CA TYR A 271 0.93 32.33 -9.32
C TYR A 271 0.04 32.12 -8.10
N ILE A 272 -0.93 31.22 -8.22
CA ILE A 272 -1.78 30.79 -7.11
C ILE A 272 -1.79 29.26 -7.04
N SER A 273 -1.43 28.71 -5.89
CA SER A 273 -1.57 27.27 -5.60
C SER A 273 -2.34 27.05 -4.32
N LEU A 274 -3.43 26.27 -4.41
CA LEU A 274 -4.27 25.87 -3.27
C LEU A 274 -4.25 24.34 -3.11
N ARG A 275 -3.18 23.69 -3.60
CA ARG A 275 -3.06 22.23 -3.62
C ARG A 275 -3.31 21.64 -2.22
N GLY A 276 -4.12 20.59 -2.15
CA GLY A 276 -4.40 19.89 -0.89
C GLY A 276 -5.33 20.63 0.08
N CYS A 277 -5.88 21.81 -0.29
CA CYS A 277 -6.90 22.49 0.50
C CYS A 277 -8.26 21.78 0.35
N LYS A 278 -8.44 20.69 1.09
CA LYS A 278 -9.59 19.77 0.96
C LYS A 278 -10.95 20.45 1.16
N GLN A 279 -11.02 21.53 1.95
CA GLN A 279 -12.24 22.28 2.23
C GLN A 279 -12.55 23.38 1.20
N PHE A 280 -11.65 23.63 0.25
CA PHE A 280 -11.82 24.70 -0.74
C PHE A 280 -12.85 24.30 -1.81
N VAL A 281 -13.97 25.04 -1.89
CA VAL A 281 -15.13 24.64 -2.73
C VAL A 281 -15.46 25.59 -3.88
N LYS A 282 -15.09 26.87 -3.79
CA LYS A 282 -15.42 27.88 -4.80
C LYS A 282 -14.43 29.04 -4.83
N LEU A 283 -14.26 29.62 -6.02
CA LEU A 283 -13.55 30.89 -6.21
C LEU A 283 -14.52 32.08 -6.08
N PRO A 284 -14.07 33.23 -5.53
CA PRO A 284 -14.86 34.46 -5.49
C PRO A 284 -15.03 35.04 -6.91
N HIS A 285 -16.16 35.71 -7.19
CA HIS A 285 -16.41 36.32 -8.51
C HIS A 285 -15.36 37.36 -8.91
N SER A 286 -14.72 38.02 -7.95
CA SER A 286 -13.66 39.00 -8.21
C SER A 286 -12.37 38.39 -8.76
N PHE A 287 -12.22 37.05 -8.68
CA PHE A 287 -11.03 36.31 -9.12
C PHE A 287 -10.71 36.54 -10.60
N VAL A 288 -11.73 36.62 -11.46
CA VAL A 288 -11.56 36.85 -12.91
C VAL A 288 -10.90 38.20 -13.24
N LYS A 289 -10.74 39.08 -12.25
CA LYS A 289 -10.07 40.38 -12.40
C LYS A 289 -8.54 40.29 -12.29
N LEU A 290 -7.97 39.10 -12.07
CA LEU A 290 -6.53 38.84 -11.94
C LEU A 290 -5.86 38.68 -13.31
N GLY A 291 -5.84 39.74 -14.12
CA GLY A 291 -5.42 39.65 -15.53
C GLY A 291 -3.97 39.19 -15.78
N GLN A 292 -3.08 39.26 -14.78
CA GLN A 292 -1.67 38.81 -14.89
C GLN A 292 -1.45 37.37 -14.39
N LEU A 293 -2.52 36.65 -14.05
CA LEU A 293 -2.41 35.29 -13.53
C LEU A 293 -1.90 34.33 -14.62
N ARG A 294 -0.82 33.61 -14.31
CA ARG A 294 -0.11 32.67 -15.20
C ARG A 294 -0.25 31.23 -14.75
N TYR A 295 -0.39 30.98 -13.45
CA TYR A 295 -0.44 29.65 -12.87
C TYR A 295 -1.57 29.52 -11.85
N LEU A 296 -2.31 28.42 -11.95
CA LEU A 296 -3.38 28.07 -11.03
C LEU A 296 -3.36 26.57 -10.72
N ASN A 297 -3.45 26.20 -9.43
CA ASN A 297 -3.45 24.81 -9.02
C ASN A 297 -4.50 24.52 -7.94
N PHE A 298 -5.42 23.60 -8.27
CA PHE A 298 -6.50 23.12 -7.42
C PHE A 298 -6.43 21.61 -7.13
N VAL A 299 -5.30 20.96 -7.40
CA VAL A 299 -5.16 19.51 -7.19
C VAL A 299 -5.46 19.17 -5.72
N ALA A 300 -6.24 18.11 -5.51
CA ALA A 300 -6.66 17.65 -4.19
C ALA A 300 -7.45 18.72 -3.38
N THR A 301 -8.23 19.55 -4.07
CA THR A 301 -9.28 20.40 -3.47
C THR A 301 -10.67 19.84 -3.78
N SER A 302 -11.71 20.41 -3.15
CA SER A 302 -13.10 20.10 -3.46
C SER A 302 -13.75 21.13 -4.38
N ILE A 303 -12.94 21.79 -5.24
CA ILE A 303 -13.38 22.91 -6.07
C ILE A 303 -14.49 22.45 -7.03
N LYS A 304 -15.61 23.18 -7.00
CA LYS A 304 -16.70 23.02 -7.97
C LYS A 304 -17.06 24.37 -8.59
N GLY A 305 -17.14 25.44 -7.82
CA GLY A 305 -17.54 26.74 -8.38
C GLY A 305 -16.37 27.56 -8.93
N ILE A 306 -16.13 27.55 -10.24
CA ILE A 306 -15.31 28.58 -10.93
C ILE A 306 -16.24 29.66 -11.51
N PRO A 307 -16.08 30.95 -11.20
CA PRO A 307 -16.95 32.00 -11.70
C PRO A 307 -16.80 32.21 -13.21
N ARG A 308 -17.91 32.56 -13.88
CA ARG A 308 -17.90 32.98 -15.28
C ARG A 308 -16.97 34.17 -15.54
N GLY A 309 -16.43 34.25 -16.75
CA GLY A 309 -15.44 35.25 -17.15
C GLY A 309 -13.99 34.80 -16.94
N PHE A 310 -13.76 33.50 -16.69
CA PHE A 310 -12.45 32.89 -16.58
C PHE A 310 -11.63 33.07 -17.88
N CYS A 311 -12.31 33.13 -19.03
CA CYS A 311 -11.68 33.42 -20.33
C CYS A 311 -10.94 34.77 -20.40
N ALA A 312 -11.19 35.70 -19.45
CA ALA A 312 -10.46 36.96 -19.36
C ALA A 312 -9.01 36.80 -18.89
N LEU A 313 -8.65 35.65 -18.30
CA LEU A 313 -7.32 35.34 -17.76
C LEU A 313 -6.35 34.88 -18.87
N THR A 314 -6.18 35.72 -19.88
CA THR A 314 -5.44 35.39 -21.12
C THR A 314 -3.93 35.13 -20.93
N ASP A 315 -3.36 35.55 -19.79
CA ASP A 315 -1.96 35.29 -19.42
C ASP A 315 -1.74 33.90 -18.81
N LEU A 316 -2.78 33.10 -18.59
CA LEU A 316 -2.65 31.75 -18.05
C LEU A 316 -1.78 30.87 -18.96
N ARG A 317 -0.83 30.18 -18.32
CA ARG A 317 0.09 29.21 -18.91
C ARG A 317 -0.15 27.81 -18.35
N THR A 318 -0.52 27.71 -17.08
CA THR A 318 -0.69 26.42 -16.40
C THR A 318 -1.94 26.42 -15.54
N VAL A 319 -2.78 25.41 -15.73
CA VAL A 319 -3.96 25.18 -14.89
C VAL A 319 -3.99 23.71 -14.47
N PHE A 320 -3.91 23.46 -13.17
CA PHE A 320 -4.08 22.14 -12.59
C PHE A 320 -5.42 21.98 -11.86
N GLY A 321 -6.09 20.84 -12.05
CA GLY A 321 -7.33 20.49 -11.38
C GLY A 321 -8.53 21.34 -11.78
N PHE A 322 -8.66 21.67 -13.07
CA PHE A 322 -9.82 22.43 -13.56
C PHE A 322 -11.07 21.54 -13.54
N PRO A 323 -12.12 21.85 -12.75
CA PRO A 323 -13.33 21.04 -12.70
C PRO A 323 -14.15 21.20 -13.98
N ALA A 324 -14.33 20.10 -14.71
CA ALA A 324 -15.20 20.04 -15.87
C ALA A 324 -16.67 20.00 -15.43
N GLN A 325 -17.45 20.97 -15.91
CA GLN A 325 -18.88 21.10 -15.57
C GLN A 325 -19.70 21.45 -16.81
N VAL A 326 -20.97 21.03 -16.78
CA VAL A 326 -21.96 21.43 -17.78
C VAL A 326 -22.27 22.92 -17.72
N ASP A 327 -22.69 23.48 -18.86
CA ASP A 327 -23.06 24.88 -18.98
C ASP A 327 -24.15 25.26 -17.95
N GLY A 328 -23.87 26.27 -17.11
CA GLY A 328 -24.74 26.68 -16.00
C GLY A 328 -24.28 27.99 -15.35
N ASP A 329 -24.57 28.21 -14.07
CA ASP A 329 -24.19 29.45 -13.37
C ASP A 329 -22.65 29.61 -13.20
N TRP A 330 -21.90 28.54 -13.40
CA TRP A 330 -20.44 28.47 -13.27
C TRP A 330 -19.74 28.34 -14.63
N CYS A 331 -18.43 28.58 -14.63
CA CYS A 331 -17.54 28.48 -15.79
C CYS A 331 -17.56 27.05 -16.36
N SER A 332 -17.81 26.92 -17.65
CA SER A 332 -17.71 25.64 -18.37
C SER A 332 -16.44 25.57 -19.20
N LEU A 333 -16.22 24.44 -19.88
CA LEU A 333 -15.07 24.24 -20.77
C LEU A 333 -15.03 25.22 -21.95
N GLU A 334 -16.14 25.85 -22.32
CA GLU A 334 -16.19 26.87 -23.36
C GLU A 334 -15.26 28.05 -23.07
N GLU A 335 -15.12 28.42 -21.80
CA GLU A 335 -14.27 29.54 -21.39
C GLU A 335 -12.78 29.22 -21.48
N LEU A 336 -12.41 27.94 -21.59
CA LEU A 336 -11.04 27.55 -21.89
C LEU A 336 -10.68 27.81 -23.35
N GLY A 337 -11.65 27.78 -24.27
CA GLY A 337 -11.42 27.92 -25.72
C GLY A 337 -10.49 29.10 -26.08
N PRO A 338 -10.79 30.34 -25.63
CA PRO A 338 -9.96 31.53 -25.91
C PRO A 338 -8.54 31.53 -25.30
N LEU A 339 -8.26 30.67 -24.32
CA LEU A 339 -6.97 30.62 -23.62
C LEU A 339 -5.92 29.86 -24.46
N SER A 340 -5.39 30.51 -25.49
CA SER A 340 -4.47 29.90 -26.47
C SER A 340 -3.03 29.74 -25.98
N GLN A 341 -2.65 30.44 -24.91
CA GLN A 341 -1.30 30.44 -24.36
C GLN A 341 -1.05 29.35 -23.31
N LEU A 342 -2.05 28.50 -23.05
CA LEU A 342 -1.91 27.37 -22.13
C LEU A 342 -0.85 26.39 -22.63
N LYS A 343 0.06 26.03 -21.72
CA LYS A 343 1.13 25.05 -21.89
C LYS A 343 0.82 23.75 -21.17
N LEU A 344 0.19 23.85 -19.99
CA LEU A 344 -0.23 22.71 -19.19
C LEU A 344 -1.69 22.86 -18.78
N LEU A 345 -2.46 21.80 -18.99
CA LEU A 345 -3.87 21.73 -18.58
C LEU A 345 -4.18 20.37 -17.96
N GLN A 346 -4.73 20.38 -16.74
CA GLN A 346 -5.39 19.24 -16.13
C GLN A 346 -6.89 19.50 -16.00
N LEU A 347 -7.70 18.60 -16.56
CA LEU A 347 -9.16 18.60 -16.46
C LEU A 347 -9.62 17.46 -15.54
N ASP A 348 -10.45 17.79 -14.55
CA ASP A 348 -11.00 16.85 -13.57
C ASP A 348 -12.51 16.69 -13.74
N GLY A 349 -13.03 15.48 -13.53
CA GLY A 349 -14.46 15.20 -13.53
C GLY A 349 -15.08 15.12 -14.93
N LEU A 350 -14.32 14.63 -15.91
CA LEU A 350 -14.74 14.52 -17.31
C LEU A 350 -15.96 13.60 -17.51
N GLU A 351 -16.27 12.73 -16.55
CA GLU A 351 -17.49 11.92 -16.54
C GLU A 351 -18.78 12.74 -16.38
N ASN A 352 -18.68 14.00 -15.96
CA ASN A 352 -19.82 14.87 -15.67
C ASN A 352 -20.22 15.78 -16.84
N ILE A 353 -19.58 15.68 -18.00
CA ILE A 353 -19.80 16.57 -19.15
C ILE A 353 -20.26 15.85 -20.41
N THR A 354 -20.76 16.62 -21.37
CA THR A 354 -21.15 16.15 -22.70
C THR A 354 -20.04 16.38 -23.72
N SER A 355 -20.07 15.62 -24.83
CA SER A 355 -19.13 15.80 -25.94
C SER A 355 -19.24 17.20 -26.57
N SER A 356 -20.45 17.76 -26.64
CA SER A 356 -20.68 19.12 -27.09
C SER A 356 -19.99 20.18 -26.22
N SER A 357 -19.87 19.96 -24.91
CA SER A 357 -19.14 20.85 -24.01
C SER A 357 -17.62 20.66 -24.18
N ALA A 358 -17.17 19.41 -24.31
CA ALA A 358 -15.77 19.06 -24.54
C ALA A 358 -15.20 19.71 -25.82
N ALA A 359 -15.95 19.66 -26.93
CA ALA A 359 -15.56 20.27 -28.21
C ALA A 359 -15.28 21.78 -28.10
N LYS A 360 -15.98 22.48 -27.19
CA LYS A 360 -15.80 23.92 -26.97
C LYS A 360 -14.50 24.28 -26.24
N ALA A 361 -13.82 23.30 -25.62
CA ALA A 361 -12.50 23.51 -25.02
C ALA A 361 -11.41 23.82 -26.06
N LYS A 362 -11.63 23.40 -27.33
CA LYS A 362 -10.75 23.64 -28.48
C LYS A 362 -9.29 23.27 -28.19
N LEU A 363 -9.05 22.08 -27.63
CA LEU A 363 -7.69 21.65 -27.26
C LEU A 363 -6.74 21.63 -28.47
N GLY A 364 -7.22 21.18 -29.64
CA GLY A 364 -6.44 21.17 -30.88
C GLY A 364 -5.96 22.56 -31.35
N ASP A 365 -6.64 23.64 -30.97
CA ASP A 365 -6.25 25.03 -31.31
C ASP A 365 -5.13 25.57 -30.40
N LYS A 366 -4.81 24.88 -29.29
CA LYS A 366 -3.84 25.33 -28.28
C LYS A 366 -2.41 24.95 -28.66
N VAL A 367 -1.86 25.66 -29.65
CA VAL A 367 -0.53 25.36 -30.24
C VAL A 367 0.67 25.38 -29.27
N HIS A 368 0.49 25.90 -28.06
CA HIS A 368 1.50 25.95 -27.01
C HIS A 368 1.34 24.84 -25.96
N LEU A 369 0.27 24.05 -26.01
CA LEU A 369 -0.02 22.99 -25.04
C LEU A 369 0.95 21.82 -25.23
N THR A 370 1.79 21.58 -24.22
CA THR A 370 2.80 20.52 -24.17
C THR A 370 2.41 19.42 -23.20
N ASP A 371 1.58 19.72 -22.19
CA ASP A 371 1.25 18.81 -21.10
C ASP A 371 -0.27 18.76 -20.89
N LEU A 372 -0.85 17.56 -20.98
CA LEU A 372 -2.29 17.35 -20.83
C LEU A 372 -2.57 16.21 -19.86
N ILE A 373 -3.44 16.47 -18.88
CA ILE A 373 -3.91 15.50 -17.90
C ILE A 373 -5.43 15.45 -17.96
N LEU A 374 -6.00 14.28 -18.24
CA LEU A 374 -7.43 14.04 -18.36
C LEU A 374 -7.87 13.08 -17.25
N ASN A 375 -8.66 13.57 -16.30
CA ASN A 375 -9.09 12.81 -15.13
C ASN A 375 -10.59 12.58 -15.11
N CYS A 376 -10.95 11.31 -15.00
CA CYS A 376 -12.27 10.84 -14.59
C CYS A 376 -12.21 10.33 -13.15
N ALA A 377 -13.37 10.27 -12.48
CA ALA A 377 -13.50 9.51 -11.25
C ALA A 377 -13.21 8.02 -11.51
N SER A 378 -12.26 7.45 -10.77
CA SER A 378 -11.99 6.02 -10.84
C SER A 378 -13.17 5.23 -10.29
N ILE A 379 -13.56 4.19 -11.02
CA ILE A 379 -14.62 3.25 -10.64
C ILE A 379 -14.06 1.91 -10.12
N LEU A 380 -12.73 1.75 -10.19
CA LEU A 380 -12.05 0.57 -9.67
C LEU A 380 -11.96 0.66 -8.15
N VAL A 381 -12.17 -0.45 -7.47
CA VAL A 381 -11.85 -0.60 -6.04
C VAL A 381 -10.35 -0.87 -5.85
N ASP A 382 -9.91 -0.88 -4.59
CA ASP A 382 -8.50 -1.01 -4.23
C ASP A 382 -7.82 -2.30 -4.75
N ASP A 383 -8.60 -3.35 -5.07
CA ASP A 383 -8.11 -4.58 -5.69
C ASP A 383 -7.89 -4.47 -7.21
N GLY A 384 -8.23 -3.32 -7.81
CA GLY A 384 -8.08 -3.05 -9.24
C GLY A 384 -9.21 -3.61 -10.11
N LEU A 385 -10.31 -4.08 -9.53
CA LEU A 385 -11.49 -4.58 -10.24
C LEU A 385 -12.66 -3.59 -10.17
N ILE A 386 -13.64 -3.77 -11.06
CA ILE A 386 -14.90 -3.02 -11.02
C ILE A 386 -15.73 -3.59 -9.85
N LYS A 387 -16.32 -2.74 -9.01
CA LYS A 387 -17.25 -3.18 -7.97
C LYS A 387 -18.42 -3.94 -8.61
N GLU A 388 -18.75 -5.11 -8.08
CA GLU A 388 -19.82 -5.97 -8.59
C GLU A 388 -21.20 -5.27 -8.63
N GLU A 389 -21.42 -4.25 -7.78
CA GLU A 389 -22.65 -3.46 -7.72
C GLU A 389 -22.63 -2.17 -8.59
N ASP A 390 -21.47 -1.71 -9.07
CA ASP A 390 -21.30 -0.47 -9.86
C ASP A 390 -20.98 -0.76 -11.34
N GLY A 391 -21.69 -1.71 -11.96
CA GLY A 391 -21.62 -1.89 -13.41
C GLY A 391 -21.88 -0.57 -14.14
N VAL A 392 -20.93 -0.12 -14.97
CA VAL A 392 -21.11 1.12 -15.73
C VAL A 392 -22.11 0.87 -16.85
N SER A 393 -23.17 1.67 -16.93
CA SER A 393 -24.14 1.56 -18.01
C SER A 393 -23.48 1.83 -19.37
N GLU A 394 -23.96 1.14 -20.42
CA GLU A 394 -23.43 1.30 -21.78
C GLU A 394 -23.52 2.76 -22.25
N GLU A 395 -24.57 3.49 -21.85
CA GLU A 395 -24.73 4.91 -22.20
C GLU A 395 -23.62 5.78 -21.60
N LYS A 396 -23.22 5.52 -20.35
CA LYS A 396 -22.11 6.25 -19.71
C LYS A 396 -20.77 5.95 -20.40
N GLN A 397 -20.54 4.70 -20.78
CA GLN A 397 -19.34 4.31 -21.53
C GLN A 397 -19.27 4.99 -22.90
N GLN A 398 -20.37 4.96 -23.67
CA GLN A 398 -20.45 5.63 -24.97
C GLN A 398 -20.34 7.16 -24.83
N GLN A 399 -20.84 7.73 -23.74
CA GLN A 399 -20.75 9.16 -23.48
C GLN A 399 -19.30 9.57 -23.22
N ILE A 400 -18.56 8.84 -22.38
CA ILE A 400 -17.16 9.17 -22.07
C ILE A 400 -16.25 8.98 -23.29
N GLU A 401 -16.50 7.97 -24.12
CA GLU A 401 -15.82 7.78 -25.41
C GLU A 401 -15.98 9.00 -26.31
N LYS A 402 -17.21 9.51 -26.47
CA LYS A 402 -17.48 10.71 -27.27
C LYS A 402 -16.84 11.96 -26.66
N VAL A 403 -16.77 12.08 -25.33
CA VAL A 403 -16.12 13.20 -24.66
C VAL A 403 -14.62 13.21 -24.97
N PHE A 404 -13.94 12.07 -24.81
CA PHE A 404 -12.51 11.98 -25.07
C PHE A 404 -12.16 12.10 -26.57
N GLU A 405 -13.06 11.69 -27.47
CA GLU A 405 -12.90 11.91 -28.91
C GLU A 405 -12.82 13.42 -29.26
N GLU A 406 -13.63 14.26 -28.60
CA GLU A 406 -13.64 15.71 -28.81
C GLU A 406 -12.47 16.43 -28.12
N LEU A 407 -11.84 15.80 -27.11
CA LEU A 407 -10.66 16.33 -26.41
C LEU A 407 -9.35 16.01 -27.14
N CYS A 408 -9.35 16.17 -28.46
CA CYS A 408 -8.19 15.90 -29.31
C CYS A 408 -7.04 16.91 -29.02
N PRO A 409 -5.86 16.45 -28.58
CA PRO A 409 -4.73 17.32 -28.26
C PRO A 409 -3.98 17.79 -29.52
N PRO A 410 -3.16 18.87 -29.40
CA PRO A 410 -2.34 19.34 -30.51
C PRO A 410 -1.11 18.42 -30.76
N PRO A 411 -0.55 18.39 -31.99
CA PRO A 411 0.59 17.53 -32.35
C PRO A 411 1.90 17.75 -31.56
N ARG A 412 2.00 18.90 -30.88
CA ARG A 412 3.16 19.31 -30.06
C ARG A 412 3.11 18.79 -28.63
N LEU A 413 2.05 18.08 -28.24
CA LEU A 413 1.93 17.50 -26.92
C LEU A 413 3.13 16.56 -26.63
N GLU A 414 3.83 16.79 -25.52
CA GLU A 414 4.97 16.01 -25.06
C GLU A 414 4.60 15.05 -23.92
N TYR A 415 3.64 15.43 -23.07
CA TYR A 415 3.17 14.67 -21.92
C TYR A 415 1.65 14.47 -21.97
N LEU A 416 1.21 13.21 -21.87
CA LEU A 416 -0.20 12.85 -21.78
C LEU A 416 -0.44 11.93 -20.58
N SER A 417 -1.40 12.28 -19.74
CA SER A 417 -1.92 11.42 -18.68
C SER A 417 -3.43 11.26 -18.81
N ILE A 418 -3.90 10.00 -18.83
CA ILE A 418 -5.33 9.65 -18.84
C ILE A 418 -5.59 8.82 -17.58
N ASN A 419 -6.51 9.28 -16.73
CA ASN A 419 -6.79 8.63 -15.44
C ASN A 419 -8.29 8.36 -15.29
N GLY A 420 -8.66 7.17 -14.82
CA GLY A 420 -10.03 6.79 -14.50
C GLY A 420 -10.92 6.51 -15.73
N TYR A 421 -10.32 6.31 -16.91
CA TYR A 421 -11.09 6.15 -18.14
C TYR A 421 -11.84 4.80 -18.18
N PHE A 422 -13.16 4.85 -18.30
CA PHE A 422 -14.05 3.67 -18.27
C PHE A 422 -14.78 3.41 -19.60
N GLY A 423 -14.32 3.99 -20.72
CA GLY A 423 -14.80 3.62 -22.05
C GLY A 423 -14.25 2.26 -22.51
N LEU A 424 -14.91 1.62 -23.47
CA LEU A 424 -14.47 0.33 -24.02
C LEU A 424 -13.27 0.49 -24.96
N ARG A 425 -13.19 1.64 -25.65
CA ARG A 425 -12.12 1.96 -26.61
C ARG A 425 -11.51 3.31 -26.31
N LEU A 426 -10.19 3.43 -26.47
CA LEU A 426 -9.53 4.73 -26.43
C LEU A 426 -9.83 5.56 -27.69
N PRO A 427 -9.67 6.89 -27.65
CA PRO A 427 -10.02 7.79 -28.75
C PRO A 427 -9.27 7.49 -30.04
N LYS A 428 -9.90 7.81 -31.18
CA LYS A 428 -9.31 7.49 -32.49
C LYS A 428 -8.04 8.27 -32.78
N TRP A 429 -7.85 9.45 -32.20
CA TRP A 429 -6.62 10.22 -32.33
C TRP A 429 -5.40 9.55 -31.66
N MET A 430 -5.60 8.47 -30.89
CA MET A 430 -4.53 7.56 -30.42
C MET A 430 -4.32 6.35 -31.33
N MET A 431 -5.21 6.14 -32.31
CA MET A 431 -5.21 4.96 -33.17
C MET A 431 -4.49 5.23 -34.49
N SER A 432 -4.09 4.16 -35.16
CA SER A 432 -3.30 4.19 -36.40
C SER A 432 -4.03 4.74 -37.64
N SER A 433 -5.33 5.03 -37.52
CA SER A 433 -6.27 5.29 -38.62
C SER A 433 -6.53 6.78 -38.96
N LEU A 434 -5.95 7.74 -38.22
CA LEU A 434 -6.18 9.18 -38.41
C LEU A 434 -4.91 9.99 -38.67
N ASP A 435 -5.07 11.13 -39.36
CA ASP A 435 -4.02 12.11 -39.69
C ASP A 435 -3.49 12.91 -38.47
N VAL A 436 -4.12 12.78 -37.29
CA VAL A 436 -3.65 13.44 -36.07
C VAL A 436 -2.51 12.60 -35.48
N SER A 437 -1.28 13.00 -35.78
CA SER A 437 -0.09 12.40 -35.20
C SER A 437 0.30 13.15 -33.92
N LEU A 438 0.33 12.45 -32.77
CA LEU A 438 0.95 12.92 -31.52
C LEU A 438 2.48 12.93 -31.65
N SER A 439 2.96 13.65 -32.66
CA SER A 439 4.31 13.54 -33.21
C SER A 439 5.41 13.96 -32.25
N SER A 440 5.08 14.65 -31.17
CA SER A 440 6.04 15.11 -30.15
C SER A 440 5.88 14.38 -28.81
N LEU A 441 4.96 13.40 -28.70
CA LEU A 441 4.67 12.75 -27.43
C LEU A 441 5.88 11.94 -26.96
N ARG A 442 6.32 12.21 -25.72
CA ARG A 442 7.48 11.61 -25.06
C ARG A 442 7.07 10.72 -23.89
N ILE A 443 6.06 11.13 -23.13
CA ILE A 443 5.66 10.47 -21.89
C ILE A 443 4.17 10.21 -21.92
N LEU A 444 3.78 8.96 -21.73
CA LEU A 444 2.39 8.52 -21.66
C LEU A 444 2.13 7.78 -20.35
N PHE A 445 1.18 8.31 -19.58
CA PHE A 445 0.62 7.66 -18.39
C PHE A 445 -0.84 7.31 -18.65
N ILE A 446 -1.20 6.06 -18.42
CA ILE A 446 -2.60 5.65 -18.41
C ILE A 446 -2.88 4.90 -17.11
N THR A 447 -3.79 5.42 -16.31
CA THR A 447 -4.20 4.84 -15.03
C THR A 447 -5.69 4.53 -15.05
N ASP A 448 -6.09 3.37 -14.55
CA ASP A 448 -7.49 2.96 -14.39
C ASP A 448 -8.26 2.87 -15.71
N LEU A 449 -7.78 1.99 -16.60
CA LEU A 449 -8.53 1.57 -17.78
C LEU A 449 -9.56 0.50 -17.42
N ALA A 450 -10.61 0.90 -16.73
CA ALA A 450 -11.54 -0.04 -16.10
C ALA A 450 -12.22 -1.00 -17.09
N CYS A 451 -12.72 -0.47 -18.21
CA CYS A 451 -13.50 -1.24 -19.19
C CYS A 451 -12.79 -1.39 -20.55
N CYS A 452 -11.60 -0.82 -20.72
CA CYS A 452 -10.93 -0.81 -22.00
C CYS A 452 -10.39 -2.20 -22.34
N THR A 453 -10.72 -2.70 -23.53
CA THR A 453 -10.40 -4.07 -23.94
C THR A 453 -9.15 -4.19 -24.79
N GLN A 454 -8.63 -3.07 -25.31
CA GLN A 454 -7.51 -3.03 -26.26
C GLN A 454 -6.65 -1.78 -26.05
N LEU A 455 -5.33 -1.94 -26.21
CA LEU A 455 -4.40 -0.82 -26.25
C LEU A 455 -4.40 -0.15 -27.64
N PRO A 456 -4.07 1.15 -27.75
CA PRO A 456 -4.07 1.84 -29.03
C PRO A 456 -2.89 1.38 -29.89
N ASP A 457 -3.19 0.93 -31.11
CA ASP A 457 -2.22 0.49 -32.11
C ASP A 457 -1.37 1.65 -32.67
N GLY A 458 -1.86 2.90 -32.57
CA GLY A 458 -1.15 4.09 -33.04
C GLY A 458 0.10 4.43 -32.22
N LEU A 459 0.20 3.94 -30.97
CA LEU A 459 1.32 4.26 -30.07
C LEU A 459 2.67 3.76 -30.61
N CYS A 460 2.68 2.65 -31.35
CA CYS A 460 3.89 2.05 -31.88
C CYS A 460 4.60 2.92 -32.93
N ARG A 461 3.90 3.89 -33.52
CA ARG A 461 4.43 4.80 -34.56
C ARG A 461 5.00 6.10 -33.99
N LEU A 462 4.86 6.34 -32.70
CA LEU A 462 5.24 7.64 -32.10
C LEU A 462 6.77 7.78 -32.06
N PRO A 463 7.35 8.77 -32.77
CA PRO A 463 8.79 8.81 -33.03
C PRO A 463 9.64 9.24 -31.83
N TYR A 464 9.06 9.91 -30.83
CA TYR A 464 9.76 10.43 -29.65
C TYR A 464 9.26 9.83 -28.33
N LEU A 465 8.40 8.82 -28.37
CA LEU A 465 7.86 8.20 -27.15
C LEU A 465 9.00 7.51 -26.38
N GLU A 466 9.31 8.04 -25.21
CA GLU A 466 10.43 7.64 -24.33
C GLU A 466 9.97 6.74 -23.18
N PHE A 467 8.76 6.99 -22.65
CA PHE A 467 8.20 6.27 -21.51
C PHE A 467 6.70 5.98 -21.67
N ILE A 468 6.31 4.76 -21.33
CA ILE A 468 4.90 4.35 -21.23
C ILE A 468 4.68 3.66 -19.89
N GLN A 469 3.67 4.11 -19.15
CA GLN A 469 3.13 3.39 -18.00
C GLN A 469 1.64 3.14 -18.18
N ILE A 470 1.23 1.89 -17.98
CA ILE A 470 -0.17 1.48 -17.88
C ILE A 470 -0.38 0.86 -16.51
N LEU A 471 -1.19 1.50 -15.70
CA LEU A 471 -1.53 1.09 -14.34
C LEU A 471 -3.02 0.74 -14.28
N ARG A 472 -3.31 -0.51 -13.87
CA ARG A 472 -4.67 -1.07 -13.70
C ARG A 472 -5.51 -1.00 -14.98
N ALA A 473 -5.44 -2.07 -15.78
CA ALA A 473 -6.27 -2.25 -16.98
C ALA A 473 -6.92 -3.65 -16.97
N PRO A 474 -7.89 -3.91 -16.07
CA PRO A 474 -8.39 -5.25 -15.79
C PRO A 474 -9.18 -5.89 -16.95
N ALA A 475 -9.70 -5.10 -17.90
CA ALA A 475 -10.47 -5.64 -19.03
C ALA A 475 -9.59 -6.10 -20.22
N ILE A 476 -8.28 -5.83 -20.20
CA ILE A 476 -7.36 -6.22 -21.28
C ILE A 476 -6.90 -7.66 -21.06
N LYS A 477 -7.36 -8.56 -21.94
CA LYS A 477 -7.02 -9.99 -21.88
C LYS A 477 -5.85 -10.39 -22.78
N ARG A 478 -5.68 -9.68 -23.89
CA ARG A 478 -4.67 -9.96 -24.91
C ARG A 478 -4.08 -8.67 -25.46
N VAL A 479 -2.76 -8.66 -25.60
CA VAL A 479 -2.02 -7.65 -26.37
C VAL A 479 -1.46 -8.36 -27.60
N GLY A 480 -2.12 -8.17 -28.74
CA GLY A 480 -1.78 -8.84 -29.98
C GLY A 480 -0.73 -8.10 -30.84
N PRO A 481 -0.38 -8.66 -32.01
CA PRO A 481 0.62 -8.08 -32.93
C PRO A 481 0.21 -6.72 -33.49
N GLU A 482 -1.07 -6.35 -33.44
CA GLU A 482 -1.58 -5.01 -33.76
C GLU A 482 -0.90 -3.91 -32.94
N PHE A 483 -0.41 -4.22 -31.73
CA PHE A 483 0.33 -3.28 -30.90
C PHE A 483 1.77 -3.05 -31.40
N MET A 484 2.28 -3.93 -32.26
CA MET A 484 3.66 -3.90 -32.79
C MET A 484 3.72 -3.63 -34.30
N GLN A 485 2.62 -3.82 -35.04
CA GLN A 485 2.58 -3.76 -36.50
C GLN A 485 1.62 -2.70 -37.03
N SER A 486 2.13 -1.89 -37.95
CA SER A 486 1.34 -1.03 -38.83
C SER A 486 0.72 -1.86 -39.97
N TYR A 487 -0.57 -2.16 -39.93
CA TYR A 487 -1.27 -2.71 -41.11
C TYR A 487 -1.41 -1.63 -42.19
N HIS A 488 -0.43 -1.49 -43.07
CA HIS A 488 -0.66 -0.85 -44.37
C HIS A 488 -1.29 -1.89 -45.30
N GLN A 489 -2.62 -1.91 -45.41
CA GLN A 489 -3.29 -2.80 -46.35
C GLN A 489 -2.95 -2.51 -47.83
N HIS A 490 -2.29 -1.39 -48.19
CA HIS A 490 -2.04 -1.03 -49.60
C HIS A 490 -0.69 -0.31 -49.87
N SER A 491 0.45 -0.89 -49.53
CA SER A 491 1.73 -0.40 -50.09
C SER A 491 2.68 -1.55 -50.50
N PRO A 492 2.90 -1.76 -51.82
CA PRO A 492 3.68 -2.88 -52.34
C PRO A 492 5.20 -2.62 -52.37
N ARG A 493 5.77 -1.90 -51.39
CA ARG A 493 7.22 -1.64 -51.33
C ARG A 493 7.79 -1.81 -49.89
N PRO A 494 8.59 -2.87 -49.64
CA PRO A 494 9.15 -3.18 -48.32
C PRO A 494 10.45 -2.41 -48.01
N SER A 495 10.61 -1.16 -48.46
CA SER A 495 11.92 -0.50 -48.49
C SER A 495 12.22 0.49 -47.35
N GLN A 496 11.41 0.55 -46.28
CA GLN A 496 11.77 1.24 -45.02
C GLN A 496 10.76 0.84 -43.91
N MET A 497 10.91 -0.36 -43.33
CA MET A 497 10.20 -0.67 -42.09
C MET A 497 10.87 0.13 -40.95
N VAL A 498 10.21 1.18 -40.48
CA VAL A 498 10.62 1.87 -39.25
C VAL A 498 10.25 0.94 -38.08
N ALA A 499 11.21 0.62 -37.22
CA ALA A 499 10.96 -0.21 -36.05
C ALA A 499 9.87 0.43 -35.17
N ALA A 500 8.94 -0.39 -34.67
CA ALA A 500 7.92 0.05 -33.73
C ALA A 500 8.58 0.52 -32.41
N PHE A 501 8.01 1.56 -31.80
CA PHE A 501 8.54 2.20 -30.58
C PHE A 501 10.03 2.58 -30.70
N PRO A 502 10.41 3.43 -31.69
CA PRO A 502 11.80 3.66 -32.05
C PRO A 502 12.65 4.34 -30.97
N ARG A 503 12.02 5.00 -29.98
CA ARG A 503 12.69 5.74 -28.90
C ARG A 503 12.25 5.35 -27.49
N LEU A 504 11.49 4.26 -27.34
CA LEU A 504 10.98 3.87 -26.03
C LEU A 504 12.12 3.31 -25.18
N HIS A 505 12.44 3.98 -24.07
CA HIS A 505 13.51 3.60 -23.15
C HIS A 505 12.98 2.73 -22.02
N LYS A 506 11.76 2.99 -21.54
CA LYS A 506 11.18 2.30 -20.41
C LYS A 506 9.68 2.06 -20.57
N MET A 507 9.24 0.87 -20.22
CA MET A 507 7.84 0.45 -20.27
C MET A 507 7.44 -0.22 -18.95
N GLU A 508 6.32 0.21 -18.39
CA GLU A 508 5.75 -0.33 -17.15
C GLU A 508 4.30 -0.75 -17.37
N LEU A 509 4.01 -2.04 -17.17
CA LEU A 509 2.67 -2.63 -17.30
C LEU A 509 2.29 -3.27 -15.96
N ILE A 510 1.40 -2.62 -15.22
CA ILE A 510 1.14 -2.88 -13.80
C ILE A 510 -0.36 -3.09 -13.58
N GLY A 511 -0.75 -4.17 -12.90
CA GLY A 511 -2.15 -4.42 -12.53
C GLY A 511 -3.06 -4.75 -13.72
N MET A 512 -2.52 -5.36 -14.77
CA MET A 512 -3.28 -5.87 -15.92
C MET A 512 -3.76 -7.29 -15.58
N VAL A 513 -4.68 -7.39 -14.61
CA VAL A 513 -4.96 -8.64 -13.88
C VAL A 513 -5.62 -9.75 -14.69
N GLU A 514 -6.26 -9.45 -15.83
CA GLU A 514 -6.82 -10.46 -16.75
C GLU A 514 -5.95 -10.68 -17.99
N TRP A 515 -4.75 -10.08 -18.05
CA TRP A 515 -3.89 -10.17 -19.22
C TRP A 515 -3.17 -11.52 -19.27
N GLU A 516 -3.60 -12.37 -20.19
CA GLU A 516 -3.12 -13.74 -20.35
C GLU A 516 -2.14 -13.93 -21.52
N GLU A 517 -2.32 -13.15 -22.58
CA GLU A 517 -1.67 -13.37 -23.87
C GLU A 517 -0.93 -12.10 -24.36
N TRP A 518 0.37 -12.24 -24.66
CA TRP A 518 1.17 -11.21 -25.31
C TRP A 518 1.88 -11.79 -26.55
N GLU A 519 1.36 -11.47 -27.73
CA GLU A 519 1.72 -12.16 -28.97
C GLU A 519 2.52 -11.26 -29.92
N TRP A 520 3.73 -11.69 -30.29
CA TRP A 520 4.57 -10.99 -31.25
C TRP A 520 5.69 -11.87 -31.84
N GLU A 521 5.79 -11.91 -33.17
CA GLU A 521 6.74 -12.73 -33.93
C GLU A 521 8.18 -12.16 -33.93
N GLU A 522 9.18 -13.04 -34.06
CA GLU A 522 10.61 -12.68 -34.06
C GLU A 522 11.04 -11.77 -35.22
N GLN A 523 10.31 -11.77 -36.35
CA GLN A 523 10.71 -11.06 -37.57
C GLN A 523 10.35 -9.57 -37.56
N VAL A 524 9.48 -9.17 -36.64
CA VAL A 524 8.96 -7.82 -36.57
C VAL A 524 9.93 -6.97 -35.76
N GLN A 525 10.31 -5.79 -36.25
CA GLN A 525 11.27 -4.94 -35.55
C GLN A 525 10.53 -4.00 -34.58
N ALA A 526 10.79 -4.12 -33.28
CA ALA A 526 10.30 -3.18 -32.27
C ALA A 526 11.28 -3.02 -31.11
N PHE A 527 11.12 -1.93 -30.34
CA PHE A 527 11.87 -1.64 -29.11
C PHE A 527 13.41 -1.62 -29.27
N PRO A 528 13.97 -0.96 -30.30
CA PRO A 528 15.42 -0.99 -30.55
C PRO A 528 16.27 -0.37 -29.42
N VAL A 529 15.67 0.48 -28.57
CA VAL A 529 16.36 1.20 -27.48
C VAL A 529 15.71 1.00 -26.10
N LEU A 530 14.80 0.02 -25.96
CA LEU A 530 14.18 -0.29 -24.68
C LEU A 530 15.24 -0.82 -23.72
N GLN A 531 15.38 -0.17 -22.56
CA GLN A 531 16.39 -0.49 -21.54
C GLN A 531 15.77 -1.20 -20.34
N GLU A 532 14.58 -0.76 -19.93
CA GLU A 532 13.88 -1.26 -18.75
C GLU A 532 12.45 -1.70 -19.09
N LEU A 533 12.09 -2.92 -18.70
CA LEU A 533 10.72 -3.43 -18.76
C LEU A 533 10.28 -3.91 -17.38
N MET A 534 9.12 -3.42 -16.93
CA MET A 534 8.48 -3.86 -15.69
C MET A 534 7.12 -4.47 -15.97
N LEU A 535 6.93 -5.71 -15.53
CA LEU A 535 5.67 -6.43 -15.56
C LEU A 535 5.26 -6.73 -14.12
N LYS A 536 4.07 -6.28 -13.72
CA LYS A 536 3.59 -6.44 -12.35
C LYS A 536 2.11 -6.80 -12.29
N GLN A 537 1.74 -7.81 -11.49
CA GLN A 537 0.35 -8.19 -11.22
C GLN A 537 -0.46 -8.45 -12.51
N CYS A 538 -0.07 -9.50 -13.26
CA CYS A 538 -0.78 -9.96 -14.47
C CYS A 538 -0.79 -11.50 -14.57
N LYS A 539 -1.46 -12.06 -15.59
CA LYS A 539 -1.65 -13.51 -15.77
C LYS A 539 -0.93 -14.06 -17.01
N LEU A 540 0.19 -13.44 -17.39
CA LEU A 540 0.91 -13.78 -18.61
C LEU A 540 1.45 -15.22 -18.57
N LYS A 541 1.09 -16.01 -19.58
CA LYS A 541 1.55 -17.40 -19.72
C LYS A 541 3.01 -17.48 -20.23
N CYS A 542 3.40 -16.56 -21.10
CA CYS A 542 4.73 -16.48 -21.67
C CYS A 542 5.09 -15.05 -22.10
N LEU A 543 6.40 -14.78 -22.23
CA LEU A 543 6.90 -13.56 -22.86
C LEU A 543 7.01 -13.76 -24.38
N PRO A 544 6.70 -12.74 -25.21
CA PRO A 544 6.73 -12.89 -26.66
C PRO A 544 8.15 -13.15 -27.20
N PRO A 545 8.34 -14.09 -28.14
CA PRO A 545 9.65 -14.36 -28.77
C PRO A 545 10.27 -13.14 -29.46
N GLY A 546 9.43 -12.28 -30.04
CA GLY A 546 9.87 -10.99 -30.59
C GLY A 546 10.58 -10.09 -29.57
N LEU A 547 10.12 -10.07 -28.31
CA LEU A 547 10.73 -9.24 -27.27
C LEU A 547 12.13 -9.72 -26.92
N ALA A 548 12.30 -11.04 -26.80
CA ALA A 548 13.60 -11.66 -26.53
C ALA A 548 14.61 -11.42 -27.66
N SER A 549 14.16 -11.47 -28.92
CA SER A 549 15.02 -11.37 -30.10
C SER A 549 15.31 -9.94 -30.58
N GLN A 550 14.37 -9.00 -30.43
CA GLN A 550 14.43 -7.68 -31.06
C GLN A 550 14.73 -6.53 -30.09
N ALA A 551 14.42 -6.68 -28.80
CA ALA A 551 14.73 -5.67 -27.78
C ALA A 551 16.22 -5.73 -27.36
N GLY A 552 17.12 -5.51 -28.32
CA GLY A 552 18.56 -5.69 -28.16
C GLY A 552 19.24 -4.75 -27.17
N ALA A 553 18.55 -3.72 -26.68
CA ALA A 553 19.05 -2.79 -25.65
C ALA A 553 18.53 -3.12 -24.23
N LEU A 554 17.64 -4.12 -24.09
CA LEU A 554 16.98 -4.44 -22.82
C LEU A 554 18.01 -4.97 -21.84
N ASN A 555 18.28 -4.18 -20.80
CA ASN A 555 19.31 -4.49 -19.80
C ASN A 555 18.72 -4.81 -18.43
N LYS A 556 17.51 -4.34 -18.11
CA LYS A 556 16.80 -4.64 -16.86
C LYS A 556 15.38 -5.12 -17.13
N LEU A 557 15.04 -6.25 -16.52
CA LEU A 557 13.71 -6.84 -16.53
C LEU A 557 13.26 -7.09 -15.09
N THR A 558 12.13 -6.50 -14.71
CA THR A 558 11.50 -6.70 -13.40
C THR A 558 10.15 -7.39 -13.61
N ILE A 559 9.94 -8.56 -13.00
CA ILE A 559 8.72 -9.35 -13.08
C ILE A 559 8.22 -9.60 -11.65
N TYR A 560 7.06 -9.04 -11.30
CA TYR A 560 6.48 -9.15 -9.96
C TYR A 560 5.08 -9.75 -10.03
N ASN A 561 4.82 -10.83 -9.29
CA ASN A 561 3.50 -11.45 -9.15
C ASN A 561 2.82 -11.68 -10.52
N VAL A 562 3.54 -12.33 -11.44
CA VAL A 562 3.00 -12.73 -12.74
C VAL A 562 2.56 -14.19 -12.66
N GLN A 563 1.25 -14.41 -12.73
CA GLN A 563 0.63 -15.71 -12.60
C GLN A 563 0.67 -16.46 -13.94
N GLY A 564 1.02 -17.75 -13.91
CA GLY A 564 1.09 -18.59 -15.10
C GLY A 564 2.37 -18.48 -15.93
N LEU A 565 3.32 -17.61 -15.59
CA LEU A 565 4.61 -17.50 -16.30
C LEU A 565 5.53 -18.68 -15.91
N ILE A 566 5.78 -19.57 -16.86
CA ILE A 566 6.54 -20.82 -16.60
C ILE A 566 8.06 -20.64 -16.77
N SER A 567 8.49 -19.83 -17.74
CA SER A 567 9.92 -19.62 -18.05
C SER A 567 10.27 -18.19 -18.42
N VAL A 568 11.51 -17.80 -18.12
CA VAL A 568 12.17 -16.60 -18.67
C VAL A 568 13.39 -17.07 -19.46
N GLU A 569 13.34 -16.91 -20.78
CA GLU A 569 14.35 -17.48 -21.68
C GLU A 569 14.73 -16.55 -22.84
N ASN A 570 15.96 -16.72 -23.34
CA ASN A 570 16.45 -16.14 -24.59
C ASN A 570 16.66 -14.62 -24.63
N PHE A 571 17.05 -13.97 -23.51
CA PHE A 571 17.38 -12.55 -23.50
C PHE A 571 18.91 -12.29 -23.50
N PRO A 572 19.55 -12.10 -24.67
CA PRO A 572 21.02 -12.01 -24.78
C PRO A 572 21.62 -10.71 -24.24
N SER A 573 20.83 -9.64 -24.14
CA SER A 573 21.28 -8.32 -23.69
C SER A 573 21.02 -8.05 -22.20
N LEU A 574 20.25 -8.90 -21.53
CA LEU A 574 19.79 -8.69 -20.17
C LEU A 574 20.96 -8.73 -19.18
N VAL A 575 21.08 -7.72 -18.32
CA VAL A 575 22.14 -7.55 -17.32
C VAL A 575 21.59 -7.73 -15.90
N GLU A 576 20.37 -7.29 -15.66
CA GLU A 576 19.69 -7.34 -14.36
C GLU A 576 18.30 -7.96 -14.50
N LEU A 577 18.02 -8.99 -13.71
CA LEU A 577 16.73 -9.64 -13.62
C LEU A 577 16.25 -9.60 -12.16
N GLU A 578 15.08 -9.03 -11.94
CA GLU A 578 14.40 -8.99 -10.63
C GLU A 578 13.10 -9.77 -10.72
N LEU A 579 12.97 -10.80 -9.88
CA LEU A 579 11.83 -11.71 -9.81
C LEU A 579 11.30 -11.69 -8.38
N ASP A 580 10.00 -11.48 -8.24
CA ASP A 580 9.34 -11.40 -6.93
C ASP A 580 7.91 -11.96 -7.01
N GLU A 581 7.53 -12.83 -6.07
CA GLU A 581 6.22 -13.50 -6.00
C GLU A 581 5.78 -14.24 -7.29
N ASN A 582 6.71 -14.76 -8.10
CA ASN A 582 6.37 -15.49 -9.34
C ASN A 582 6.19 -16.99 -9.05
N LEU A 583 5.02 -17.34 -8.49
CA LEU A 583 4.73 -18.67 -7.92
C LEU A 583 4.74 -19.83 -8.94
N ASP A 584 4.58 -19.55 -10.23
CA ASP A 584 4.54 -20.56 -11.29
C ASP A 584 5.86 -20.69 -12.08
N LEU A 585 6.84 -19.83 -11.82
CA LEU A 585 8.09 -19.80 -12.57
C LEU A 585 8.95 -21.04 -12.23
N GLU A 586 9.24 -21.85 -13.25
CA GLU A 586 9.99 -23.10 -13.07
C GLU A 586 11.44 -23.02 -13.54
N ARG A 587 11.73 -22.21 -14.56
CA ARG A 587 13.04 -22.19 -15.22
C ARG A 587 13.47 -20.80 -15.70
N ILE A 588 14.77 -20.53 -15.59
CA ILE A 588 15.46 -19.39 -16.19
C ILE A 588 16.60 -19.93 -17.03
N THR A 589 16.66 -19.58 -18.32
CA THR A 589 17.68 -20.13 -19.22
C THR A 589 18.12 -19.15 -20.31
N ASN A 590 19.33 -19.34 -20.83
CA ASN A 590 19.90 -18.59 -21.95
C ASN A 590 19.92 -17.06 -21.73
N LEU A 591 20.59 -16.62 -20.65
CA LEU A 591 20.80 -15.20 -20.32
C LEU A 591 22.32 -14.90 -20.22
N PRO A 592 23.05 -14.88 -21.35
CA PRO A 592 24.51 -14.88 -21.38
C PRO A 592 25.19 -13.65 -20.79
N ARG A 593 24.48 -12.52 -20.65
CA ARG A 593 25.01 -11.25 -20.10
C ARG A 593 24.48 -10.92 -18.70
N LEU A 594 23.67 -11.79 -18.11
CA LEU A 594 23.06 -11.55 -16.81
C LEU A 594 24.16 -11.45 -15.75
N GLN A 595 24.27 -10.30 -15.09
CA GLN A 595 25.27 -10.04 -14.03
C GLN A 595 24.65 -10.02 -12.64
N LYS A 596 23.40 -9.54 -12.52
CA LYS A 596 22.66 -9.43 -11.27
C LYS A 596 21.32 -10.16 -11.39
N LEU A 597 21.07 -11.08 -10.47
CA LEU A 597 19.80 -11.79 -10.33
C LEU A 597 19.26 -11.58 -8.92
N THR A 598 18.04 -11.08 -8.80
CA THR A 598 17.32 -10.98 -7.53
C THR A 598 16.08 -11.86 -7.62
N ILE A 599 15.92 -12.77 -6.67
CA ILE A 599 14.78 -13.69 -6.57
C ILE A 599 14.19 -13.55 -5.18
N GLN A 600 12.90 -13.29 -5.12
CA GLN A 600 12.09 -13.27 -3.91
C GLN A 600 10.83 -14.12 -4.14
N ASP A 601 10.49 -14.97 -3.17
CA ASP A 601 9.24 -15.75 -3.15
C ASP A 601 8.88 -16.48 -4.47
N CYS A 602 9.84 -17.21 -5.06
CA CYS A 602 9.66 -18.00 -6.29
C CYS A 602 9.84 -19.52 -6.04
N PRO A 603 8.90 -20.18 -5.33
CA PRO A 603 9.09 -21.53 -4.76
C PRO A 603 9.18 -22.67 -5.78
N LYS A 604 8.67 -22.49 -7.01
CA LYS A 604 8.71 -23.52 -8.07
C LYS A 604 9.96 -23.46 -8.94
N LEU A 605 10.84 -22.46 -8.75
CA LEU A 605 12.02 -22.27 -9.57
C LEU A 605 13.02 -23.41 -9.31
N LYS A 606 13.25 -24.26 -10.31
CA LYS A 606 14.09 -25.47 -10.19
C LYS A 606 15.36 -25.40 -11.03
N ALA A 607 15.36 -24.61 -12.11
CA ALA A 607 16.46 -24.58 -13.07
C ALA A 607 16.93 -23.15 -13.33
N LEU A 608 18.26 -22.97 -13.25
CA LEU A 608 18.97 -21.75 -13.66
C LEU A 608 20.15 -22.18 -14.55
N GLU A 609 19.96 -22.08 -15.86
CA GLU A 609 20.86 -22.65 -16.88
C GLU A 609 21.40 -21.55 -17.81
N ASP A 610 22.59 -21.75 -18.39
CA ASP A 610 23.17 -20.84 -19.38
C ASP A 610 23.25 -19.35 -18.95
N VAL A 611 23.74 -19.11 -17.72
CA VAL A 611 24.00 -17.78 -17.13
C VAL A 611 25.49 -17.52 -16.82
N PRO A 612 26.41 -17.64 -17.80
CA PRO A 612 27.87 -17.63 -17.57
C PRO A 612 28.44 -16.32 -17.02
N ALA A 613 27.74 -15.19 -17.15
CA ALA A 613 28.20 -13.88 -16.69
C ALA A 613 27.71 -13.51 -15.28
N LEU A 614 26.98 -14.39 -14.58
CA LEU A 614 26.35 -14.08 -13.31
C LEU A 614 27.40 -13.74 -12.24
N GLN A 615 27.33 -12.52 -11.71
CA GLN A 615 28.27 -12.04 -10.69
C GLN A 615 27.66 -11.94 -9.31
N ARG A 616 26.38 -11.52 -9.23
CA ARG A 616 25.66 -11.31 -7.99
C ARG A 616 24.30 -11.96 -8.04
N ILE A 617 23.99 -12.75 -7.03
CA ILE A 617 22.66 -13.31 -6.80
C ILE A 617 22.16 -12.86 -5.42
N ILE A 618 20.89 -12.46 -5.36
CA ILE A 618 20.21 -12.08 -4.12
C ILE A 618 18.98 -12.99 -4.00
N LEU A 619 18.92 -13.78 -2.93
CA LEU A 619 17.80 -14.66 -2.62
C LEU A 619 17.11 -14.16 -1.34
N THR A 620 15.80 -13.92 -1.40
CA THR A 620 15.02 -13.44 -0.24
C THR A 620 13.80 -14.33 -0.07
N ASP A 621 13.77 -15.07 1.03
CA ASP A 621 12.63 -15.88 1.48
C ASP A 621 12.90 -16.22 2.95
N GLU A 622 12.23 -15.52 3.86
CA GLU A 622 12.44 -15.63 5.31
C GLU A 622 12.12 -17.03 5.86
N ASP A 623 11.37 -17.84 5.11
CA ASP A 623 11.01 -19.21 5.47
C ASP A 623 11.93 -20.25 4.78
N MET A 624 12.91 -19.82 3.98
CA MET A 624 13.82 -20.71 3.26
C MET A 624 14.66 -21.54 4.23
N GLU A 625 14.44 -22.85 4.28
CA GLU A 625 15.16 -23.80 5.14
C GLU A 625 16.40 -24.45 4.48
N ALA A 626 16.48 -24.45 3.14
CA ALA A 626 17.57 -25.04 2.36
C ALA A 626 17.90 -24.20 1.11
N LEU A 627 19.16 -24.17 0.68
CA LEU A 627 19.51 -23.49 -0.57
C LEU A 627 18.95 -24.26 -1.79
N PRO A 628 18.48 -23.55 -2.83
CA PRO A 628 17.99 -24.19 -4.04
C PRO A 628 19.05 -25.06 -4.72
N GLU A 629 18.64 -26.20 -5.28
CA GLU A 629 19.57 -27.18 -5.90
C GLU A 629 20.36 -26.59 -7.08
N TYR A 630 19.77 -25.65 -7.83
CA TYR A 630 20.46 -24.99 -8.94
C TYR A 630 21.70 -24.17 -8.51
N MET A 631 21.83 -23.84 -7.22
CA MET A 631 23.00 -23.13 -6.69
C MET A 631 24.30 -23.91 -6.92
N GLY A 632 24.25 -25.25 -6.90
CA GLY A 632 25.42 -26.08 -7.20
C GLY A 632 25.86 -26.05 -8.67
N GLY A 633 24.98 -25.62 -9.59
CA GLY A 633 25.24 -25.56 -11.03
C GLY A 633 25.75 -24.20 -11.54
N ILE A 634 25.76 -23.18 -10.69
CA ILE A 634 26.18 -21.81 -11.03
C ILE A 634 27.44 -21.42 -10.26
N ASN A 635 28.07 -20.29 -10.60
CA ASN A 635 29.27 -19.83 -9.91
C ASN A 635 29.33 -18.29 -9.77
N PRO A 636 28.43 -17.68 -8.97
CA PRO A 636 28.43 -16.24 -8.74
C PRO A 636 29.62 -15.82 -7.85
N ARG A 637 30.06 -14.57 -7.97
CA ARG A 637 31.06 -13.98 -7.05
C ARG A 637 30.45 -13.56 -5.72
N HIS A 638 29.21 -13.08 -5.75
CA HIS A 638 28.52 -12.57 -4.58
C HIS A 638 27.16 -13.25 -4.42
N LEU A 639 26.91 -13.82 -3.25
CA LEU A 639 25.61 -14.32 -2.81
C LEU A 639 25.14 -13.47 -1.62
N GLU A 640 23.98 -12.85 -1.74
CA GLU A 640 23.29 -12.22 -0.63
C GLU A 640 21.99 -12.99 -0.36
N LEU A 641 21.73 -13.28 0.91
CA LEU A 641 20.66 -14.20 1.30
C LEU A 641 19.91 -13.67 2.52
N TYR A 642 18.58 -13.68 2.47
CA TYR A 642 17.68 -13.43 3.59
C TYR A 642 16.84 -14.69 3.78
N CYS A 643 17.05 -15.41 4.87
CA CYS A 643 16.51 -16.74 5.09
C CYS A 643 16.09 -17.04 6.52
N SER A 644 15.51 -18.23 6.71
CA SER A 644 15.20 -18.74 8.04
C SER A 644 16.47 -18.90 8.89
N LEU A 645 16.31 -18.82 10.21
CA LEU A 645 17.39 -19.09 11.15
C LEU A 645 17.96 -20.52 10.98
N VAL A 646 17.13 -21.48 10.55
CA VAL A 646 17.55 -22.87 10.28
C VAL A 646 18.59 -22.90 9.16
N LEU A 647 18.29 -22.30 8.01
CA LEU A 647 19.25 -22.24 6.91
C LEU A 647 20.49 -21.45 7.29
N LEU A 648 20.33 -20.32 7.99
CA LEU A 648 21.45 -19.51 8.44
C LEU A 648 22.40 -20.32 9.35
N THR A 649 21.88 -21.15 10.26
CA THR A 649 22.70 -22.04 11.11
C THR A 649 23.42 -23.11 10.30
N SER A 650 22.79 -23.65 9.25
CA SER A 650 23.42 -24.60 8.32
C SER A 650 24.57 -23.97 7.54
N ILE A 651 24.43 -22.71 7.12
CA ILE A 651 25.51 -21.94 6.45
C ILE A 651 26.62 -21.60 7.44
N ALA A 652 26.28 -21.26 8.70
CA ALA A 652 27.24 -20.96 9.76
C ALA A 652 28.16 -22.15 10.11
N ALA A 653 27.71 -23.39 9.88
CA ALA A 653 28.54 -24.59 10.04
C ALA A 653 29.70 -24.69 9.03
N GLY A 654 29.74 -23.82 8.01
CA GLY A 654 30.84 -23.69 7.06
C GLY A 654 31.14 -25.01 6.35
N GLN A 655 32.42 -25.40 6.27
CA GLN A 655 32.88 -26.61 5.59
C GLN A 655 32.28 -27.92 6.12
N SER A 656 31.68 -27.91 7.32
CA SER A 656 31.03 -29.08 7.92
C SER A 656 29.50 -29.06 7.77
N GLY A 657 28.94 -28.03 7.13
CA GLY A 657 27.50 -27.83 6.95
C GLY A 657 26.94 -28.57 5.74
N ALA A 658 25.67 -28.99 5.81
CA ALA A 658 24.98 -29.71 4.75
C ALA A 658 24.83 -28.89 3.44
N GLU A 659 24.85 -27.56 3.55
CA GLU A 659 24.68 -26.65 2.41
C GLU A 659 26.01 -26.25 1.74
N TRP A 660 27.17 -26.72 2.27
CA TRP A 660 28.48 -26.27 1.81
C TRP A 660 28.73 -26.49 0.32
N ASP A 661 28.27 -27.61 -0.23
CA ASP A 661 28.42 -27.93 -1.66
C ASP A 661 27.71 -26.92 -2.58
N LYS A 662 26.70 -26.20 -2.05
CA LYS A 662 25.89 -25.24 -2.80
C LYS A 662 26.42 -23.81 -2.77
N PHE A 663 27.26 -23.43 -1.80
CA PHE A 663 27.78 -22.05 -1.71
C PHE A 663 29.30 -21.95 -1.51
N GLY A 664 29.99 -23.04 -1.17
CA GLY A 664 31.42 -23.00 -0.84
C GLY A 664 32.32 -22.50 -1.97
N HIS A 665 31.86 -22.61 -3.22
CA HIS A 665 32.54 -22.10 -4.41
C HIS A 665 32.40 -20.57 -4.62
N VAL A 666 31.47 -19.91 -3.92
CA VAL A 666 31.18 -18.47 -4.04
C VAL A 666 32.27 -17.64 -3.33
N GLU A 667 32.75 -16.55 -3.94
CA GLU A 667 33.83 -15.73 -3.36
C GLU A 667 33.40 -14.98 -2.10
N HIS A 668 32.19 -14.42 -2.10
CA HIS A 668 31.63 -13.60 -1.02
C HIS A 668 30.17 -13.97 -0.74
N VAL A 669 29.85 -14.39 0.49
CA VAL A 669 28.49 -14.69 0.92
C VAL A 669 28.10 -13.80 2.09
N LYS A 670 26.92 -13.20 2.01
CA LYS A 670 26.27 -12.47 3.10
C LYS A 670 24.89 -13.08 3.33
N ALA A 671 24.72 -13.82 4.41
CA ALA A 671 23.43 -14.39 4.77
C ALA A 671 22.91 -13.69 6.04
N TYR A 672 21.61 -13.44 6.08
CA TYR A 672 20.92 -12.80 7.19
C TYR A 672 19.65 -13.58 7.55
N ALA A 673 19.27 -13.55 8.81
CA ALA A 673 17.95 -13.99 9.27
C ALA A 673 17.34 -12.90 10.16
N SER A 674 16.03 -12.70 10.01
CA SER A 674 15.28 -11.72 10.79
C SER A 674 14.93 -12.24 12.19
N GLU A 675 14.91 -11.33 13.16
CA GLU A 675 14.33 -11.55 14.49
C GLU A 675 13.90 -10.19 15.07
N GLY A 676 12.69 -10.11 15.62
CA GLY A 676 12.18 -8.90 16.29
C GLY A 676 12.07 -7.64 15.40
N GLY A 677 11.77 -7.80 14.10
CA GLY A 677 11.67 -6.68 13.15
C GLY A 677 13.00 -6.11 12.65
N ASN A 678 14.13 -6.69 13.06
CA ASN A 678 15.45 -6.40 12.49
C ASN A 678 15.83 -7.50 11.48
N SER A 679 15.75 -7.20 10.19
CA SER A 679 16.03 -8.15 9.10
C SER A 679 17.50 -8.59 8.99
N ARG A 680 18.40 -7.97 9.75
CA ARG A 680 19.83 -8.32 9.78
C ARG A 680 20.32 -8.64 11.20
N LYS A 681 19.41 -9.10 12.07
CA LYS A 681 19.74 -9.44 13.46
C LYS A 681 20.79 -10.54 13.53
N TRP A 682 20.57 -11.62 12.78
CA TRP A 682 21.52 -12.72 12.66
C TRP A 682 22.23 -12.63 11.33
N TYR A 683 23.52 -12.96 11.30
CA TYR A 683 24.30 -12.91 10.08
C TYR A 683 25.39 -13.99 10.01
N VAL A 684 25.72 -14.34 8.77
CA VAL A 684 26.94 -15.07 8.39
C VAL A 684 27.59 -14.31 7.24
N LEU A 685 28.84 -13.90 7.43
CA LEU A 685 29.68 -13.29 6.42
C LEU A 685 30.81 -14.25 6.08
N TYR A 686 30.88 -14.67 4.82
CA TYR A 686 31.89 -15.60 4.36
C TYR A 686 32.70 -15.01 3.20
N THR A 687 34.01 -15.19 3.24
CA THR A 687 34.95 -14.91 2.16
C THR A 687 35.80 -16.13 1.86
N ALA A 688 35.90 -16.53 0.59
CA ALA A 688 36.66 -17.72 0.20
C ALA A 688 38.19 -17.51 0.28
N ASN A 689 38.70 -16.33 -0.09
CA ASN A 689 40.14 -16.05 -0.20
C ASN A 689 40.53 -14.65 0.31
N PRO A 690 41.21 -14.52 1.46
CA PRO A 690 41.48 -15.61 2.43
C PRO A 690 40.18 -16.13 3.04
N TYR A 691 40.18 -17.41 3.45
CA TYR A 691 39.03 -18.02 4.12
C TYR A 691 38.71 -17.25 5.41
N SER A 692 37.52 -16.67 5.48
CA SER A 692 36.96 -16.08 6.68
C SER A 692 35.48 -16.42 6.77
N LEU A 693 35.02 -16.79 7.96
CA LEU A 693 33.62 -17.02 8.25
C LEU A 693 33.29 -16.35 9.59
N GLU A 694 32.62 -15.20 9.52
CA GLU A 694 32.21 -14.40 10.66
C GLU A 694 30.70 -14.58 10.87
N THR A 695 30.28 -14.90 12.09
CA THR A 695 28.88 -15.04 12.43
C THR A 695 28.61 -14.67 13.88
N ASN A 696 27.39 -14.20 14.15
CA ASN A 696 26.87 -14.00 15.50
C ASN A 696 25.89 -15.10 15.95
N VAL A 697 25.76 -16.18 15.17
CA VAL A 697 24.96 -17.37 15.51
C VAL A 697 25.78 -18.26 16.47
N SER A 698 25.25 -18.57 17.66
CA SER A 698 26.03 -19.27 18.70
C SER A 698 26.04 -20.80 18.56
N HIS A 699 27.13 -21.45 19.01
CA HIS A 699 27.26 -22.91 19.04
C HIS A 699 26.19 -23.65 19.88
N SER A 700 25.53 -22.98 20.83
CA SER A 700 24.48 -23.60 21.65
C SER A 700 23.17 -23.81 20.89
N PHE A 701 22.93 -23.09 19.78
CA PHE A 701 21.78 -23.32 18.90
C PHE A 701 21.89 -24.63 18.10
N MET A 702 23.11 -25.19 17.96
CA MET A 702 23.36 -26.43 17.21
C MET A 702 23.03 -27.73 17.97
N SER A 703 22.59 -27.63 19.23
CA SER A 703 22.26 -28.77 20.09
C SER A 703 20.91 -28.54 20.78
N ARG A 704 19.81 -29.02 20.19
CA ARG A 704 18.43 -28.83 20.68
C ARG A 704 18.11 -29.59 21.98
N GLY A 705 17.26 -28.95 22.80
CA GLY A 705 16.85 -29.18 24.21
C GLY A 705 16.07 -30.46 24.57
N THR A 706 15.87 -30.67 25.87
CA THR A 706 15.62 -32.00 26.51
C THR A 706 14.19 -32.23 27.04
N LEU A 707 13.25 -31.27 27.02
CA LEU A 707 11.84 -31.57 27.42
C LEU A 707 10.96 -32.05 26.26
N THR A 708 11.36 -31.85 25.01
CA THR A 708 10.56 -32.19 23.82
C THR A 708 10.94 -33.52 23.17
N SER A 709 11.95 -34.21 23.71
CA SER A 709 12.59 -35.40 23.12
C SER A 709 11.80 -36.72 23.24
N PHE A 710 10.49 -36.67 23.51
CA PHE A 710 9.69 -37.90 23.55
C PHE A 710 9.56 -38.50 22.15
N GLU A 711 10.26 -39.61 21.88
CA GLU A 711 10.08 -40.37 20.64
C GLU A 711 8.65 -40.95 20.48
N ASP A 712 7.84 -40.89 21.54
CA ASP A 712 6.48 -41.45 21.61
C ASP A 712 5.38 -40.37 21.51
N GLY A 713 4.74 -40.29 20.34
CA GLY A 713 3.70 -39.29 20.04
C GLY A 713 2.43 -39.41 20.90
N GLN A 714 2.05 -40.63 21.33
CA GLN A 714 0.84 -40.83 22.15
C GLN A 714 0.98 -40.26 23.56
N ARG A 715 2.19 -40.30 24.15
CA ARG A 715 2.45 -39.67 25.45
C ARG A 715 2.36 -38.15 25.36
N PHE A 716 2.90 -37.55 24.31
CA PHE A 716 2.87 -36.10 24.09
C PHE A 716 1.44 -35.56 23.99
N GLU A 717 0.59 -36.19 23.18
CA GLU A 717 -0.82 -35.79 23.01
C GLU A 717 -1.64 -35.98 24.28
N SER A 718 -1.36 -37.03 25.07
CA SER A 718 -2.04 -37.23 26.36
C SER A 718 -1.66 -36.16 27.40
N LEU A 719 -0.43 -35.65 27.34
CA LEU A 719 0.14 -34.65 28.25
C LEU A 719 -0.29 -33.23 27.93
N PHE A 720 -0.27 -32.84 26.64
CA PHE A 720 -0.54 -31.47 26.20
C PHE A 720 -1.91 -31.28 25.53
N LYS A 721 -2.71 -32.34 25.39
CA LYS A 721 -4.04 -32.32 24.74
C LYS A 721 -4.03 -31.69 23.34
N MET A 722 -2.88 -31.72 22.67
CA MET A 722 -2.64 -31.18 21.33
C MET A 722 -1.56 -31.99 20.63
N THR A 723 -1.55 -31.98 19.30
CA THR A 723 -0.54 -32.67 18.50
C THR A 723 0.80 -31.94 18.55
N ARG A 724 1.88 -32.62 18.11
CA ARG A 724 3.19 -31.96 17.92
C ARG A 724 3.13 -30.83 16.89
N LYS A 725 2.28 -30.95 15.86
CA LYS A 725 2.06 -29.91 14.84
C LYS A 725 1.52 -28.64 15.51
N ASN A 726 0.49 -28.78 16.35
CA ASN A 726 -0.12 -27.67 17.09
C ASN A 726 0.90 -27.01 18.03
N PHE A 727 1.70 -27.82 18.72
CA PHE A 727 2.75 -27.33 19.60
C PHE A 727 3.84 -26.54 18.86
N SER A 728 4.32 -27.05 17.72
CA SER A 728 5.32 -26.35 16.90
C SER A 728 4.79 -25.02 16.38
N TYR A 729 3.53 -24.97 15.95
CA TYR A 729 2.89 -23.73 15.53
C TYR A 729 2.75 -22.72 16.68
N ILE A 730 2.40 -23.19 17.89
CA ILE A 730 2.39 -22.31 19.07
C ILE A 730 3.79 -21.79 19.36
N CYS A 731 4.84 -22.60 19.20
CA CYS A 731 6.22 -22.16 19.37
C CYS A 731 6.63 -21.10 18.34
N SER A 732 6.24 -21.24 17.07
CA SER A 732 6.48 -20.21 16.05
C SER A 732 5.67 -18.93 16.31
N LEU A 733 4.42 -19.07 16.77
CA LEU A 733 3.53 -17.95 17.05
C LEU A 733 4.03 -17.06 18.19
N VAL A 734 4.67 -17.64 19.20
CA VAL A 734 5.22 -16.91 20.36
C VAL A 734 6.72 -16.58 20.21
N MET A 735 7.28 -16.83 19.03
CA MET A 735 8.66 -16.45 18.69
C MET A 735 8.73 -14.92 18.57
N GLY A 736 9.49 -14.27 19.46
CA GLY A 736 9.63 -12.82 19.47
C GLY A 736 10.24 -12.25 20.76
N PRO A 737 10.47 -10.92 20.82
CA PRO A 737 11.32 -10.28 21.83
C PRO A 737 10.88 -10.57 23.29
N SER A 738 9.57 -10.63 23.54
CA SER A 738 9.00 -10.87 24.88
C SER A 738 9.37 -12.24 25.46
N MET A 739 9.46 -13.27 24.62
CA MET A 739 9.87 -14.63 25.01
C MET A 739 11.40 -14.82 24.90
N GLU A 740 12.09 -14.02 24.09
CA GLU A 740 13.56 -14.04 23.90
C GLU A 740 14.33 -13.40 25.07
N ASP A 741 13.76 -12.37 25.73
CA ASP A 741 14.34 -11.76 26.94
C ASP A 741 14.53 -12.77 28.10
N MET A 742 13.91 -13.96 27.99
CA MET A 742 14.01 -15.05 28.95
C MET A 742 15.11 -16.06 28.66
N ASN A 743 16.00 -15.81 27.70
CA ASN A 743 17.06 -16.73 27.30
C ASN A 743 18.12 -16.99 28.39
N SER A 744 18.07 -16.26 29.51
CA SER A 744 18.91 -16.50 30.70
C SER A 744 18.33 -17.50 31.70
N TYR A 745 17.08 -17.96 31.52
CA TYR A 745 16.46 -18.90 32.46
C TYR A 745 16.93 -20.33 32.23
N THR A 746 17.16 -21.03 33.34
CA THR A 746 17.71 -22.39 33.32
C THR A 746 16.83 -23.37 34.07
N PHE A 747 16.96 -24.64 33.72
CA PHE A 747 16.59 -25.77 34.57
C PHE A 747 17.36 -25.71 35.91
N VAL A 748 16.86 -26.46 36.90
CA VAL A 748 17.53 -26.63 38.20
C VAL A 748 18.93 -27.24 38.07
N ASP A 749 19.21 -27.96 36.98
CA ASP A 749 20.52 -28.54 36.66
C ASP A 749 21.48 -27.59 35.90
N GLY A 750 21.06 -26.36 35.63
CA GLY A 750 21.87 -25.32 34.99
C GLY A 750 21.81 -25.27 33.45
N ARG A 751 21.05 -26.14 32.79
CA ARG A 751 20.82 -26.04 31.33
C ARG A 751 19.86 -24.90 31.00
N VAL A 752 20.09 -24.17 29.90
CA VAL A 752 19.20 -23.08 29.47
C VAL A 752 17.89 -23.64 28.92
N LEU A 753 16.78 -23.00 29.27
CA LEU A 753 15.46 -23.32 28.74
C LEU A 753 15.34 -22.82 27.30
N SER A 754 15.15 -23.74 26.35
CA SER A 754 14.82 -23.38 24.96
C SER A 754 13.43 -22.74 24.84
N LEU A 755 13.09 -22.17 23.68
CA LEU A 755 11.75 -21.63 23.44
C LEU A 755 10.69 -22.72 23.61
N GLU A 756 10.94 -23.90 23.06
CA GLU A 756 10.06 -25.05 23.16
C GLU A 756 9.93 -25.54 24.61
N ASP A 757 11.02 -25.52 25.38
CA ASP A 757 10.97 -25.84 26.82
C ASP A 757 10.09 -24.84 27.59
N ARG A 758 10.20 -23.54 27.29
CA ARG A 758 9.38 -22.48 27.91
C ARG A 758 7.91 -22.60 27.54
N VAL A 759 7.60 -22.89 26.27
CA VAL A 759 6.22 -23.13 25.81
C VAL A 759 5.63 -24.37 26.48
N ALA A 760 6.40 -25.46 26.59
CA ALA A 760 5.98 -26.66 27.30
C ALA A 760 5.68 -26.39 28.79
N VAL A 761 6.53 -25.60 29.46
CA VAL A 761 6.30 -25.17 30.86
C VAL A 761 5.01 -24.38 30.99
N ALA A 762 4.78 -23.38 30.12
CA ALA A 762 3.58 -22.54 30.16
C ALA A 762 2.31 -23.34 29.88
N LEU A 763 2.30 -24.18 28.83
CA LEU A 763 1.16 -25.04 28.51
C LEU A 763 0.86 -26.04 29.63
N ARG A 764 1.89 -26.65 30.21
CA ARG A 764 1.72 -27.56 31.36
C ARG A 764 1.08 -26.84 32.55
N ARG A 765 1.41 -25.55 32.74
CA ARG A 765 0.82 -24.73 33.80
C ARG A 765 -0.66 -24.41 33.55
N LEU A 766 -1.01 -24.00 32.33
CA LEU A 766 -2.40 -23.65 31.96
C LEU A 766 -3.35 -24.86 31.96
N GLN A 767 -2.83 -26.05 31.67
CA GLN A 767 -3.63 -27.29 31.57
C GLN A 767 -3.76 -28.05 32.90
N SER A 768 -3.08 -27.59 33.96
CA SER A 768 -3.06 -28.26 35.26
C SER A 768 -3.76 -27.44 36.35
N SER A 769 -4.46 -28.13 37.25
CA SER A 769 -5.01 -27.56 38.49
C SER A 769 -4.09 -27.79 39.70
N GLU A 770 -2.92 -28.40 39.50
CA GLU A 770 -1.95 -28.67 40.57
C GLU A 770 -1.29 -27.38 41.09
N PRO A 771 -0.82 -27.36 42.36
CA PRO A 771 0.01 -26.28 42.88
C PRO A 771 1.29 -26.08 42.05
N THR A 772 1.75 -24.84 41.93
CA THR A 772 2.94 -24.49 41.13
C THR A 772 4.19 -25.24 41.59
N GLU A 773 4.33 -25.55 42.88
CA GLU A 773 5.42 -26.36 43.47
C GLU A 773 5.48 -27.80 42.89
N SER A 774 4.33 -28.43 42.65
CA SER A 774 4.23 -29.77 42.04
C SER A 774 4.70 -29.72 40.58
N ILE A 775 4.31 -28.66 39.87
CA ILE A 775 4.68 -28.44 38.47
C ILE A 775 6.19 -28.13 38.36
N ALA A 776 6.73 -27.31 39.26
CA ALA A 776 8.16 -27.01 39.39
C ALA A 776 9.00 -28.28 39.56
N SER A 777 8.58 -29.13 40.48
CA SER A 777 9.25 -30.40 40.78
C SER A 777 9.18 -31.39 39.62
N SER A 778 8.08 -31.43 38.87
CA SER A 778 7.90 -32.36 37.75
C SER A 778 8.58 -31.93 36.45
N VAL A 779 8.74 -30.62 36.20
CA VAL A 779 9.38 -30.09 34.99
C VAL A 779 10.87 -29.74 35.21
N GLY A 780 11.32 -29.71 36.48
CA GLY A 780 12.72 -29.48 36.83
C GLY A 780 13.14 -28.02 36.73
N VAL A 781 12.23 -27.08 37.04
CA VAL A 781 12.43 -25.63 36.95
C VAL A 781 11.92 -24.96 38.23
N ASN A 782 12.54 -23.85 38.66
CA ASN A 782 12.11 -23.11 39.85
C ASN A 782 10.68 -22.55 39.71
N GLU A 783 9.94 -22.49 40.83
CA GLU A 783 8.55 -22.02 40.88
C GLU A 783 8.39 -20.61 40.28
N SER A 784 9.32 -19.70 40.61
CA SER A 784 9.31 -18.32 40.09
C SER A 784 9.44 -18.25 38.57
N ILE A 785 10.18 -19.17 37.95
CA ILE A 785 10.37 -19.22 36.50
C ILE A 785 9.09 -19.70 35.82
N ILE A 786 8.37 -20.68 36.39
CA ILE A 786 7.09 -21.13 35.83
C ILE A 786 6.08 -19.98 35.76
N LEU A 787 5.99 -19.17 36.82
CA LEU A 787 5.08 -18.04 36.87
C LEU A 787 5.46 -16.97 35.83
N LEU A 788 6.73 -16.58 35.77
CA LEU A 788 7.22 -15.58 34.81
C LEU A 788 7.06 -16.04 33.36
N VAL A 789 7.43 -17.29 33.05
CA VAL A 789 7.31 -17.86 31.70
C VAL A 789 5.85 -17.97 31.29
N THR A 790 4.96 -18.39 32.21
CA THR A 790 3.53 -18.51 31.91
C THR A 790 2.89 -17.14 31.67
N GLU A 791 3.22 -16.13 32.49
CA GLU A 791 2.71 -14.76 32.34
C GLU A 791 3.07 -14.17 30.97
N ARG A 792 4.33 -14.33 30.57
CA ARG A 792 4.83 -13.78 29.30
C ARG A 792 4.42 -14.57 28.07
N PHE A 793 4.28 -15.88 28.21
CA PHE A 793 3.66 -16.71 27.19
C PHE A 793 2.20 -16.26 26.97
N VAL A 794 1.43 -16.05 28.04
CA VAL A 794 0.05 -15.55 27.96
C VAL A 794 -0.02 -14.18 27.31
N ASP A 795 0.83 -13.22 27.70
CA ASP A 795 0.91 -11.90 27.06
C ASP A 795 1.21 -12.02 25.56
N THR A 796 2.15 -12.90 25.19
CA THR A 796 2.55 -13.07 23.79
C THR A 796 1.45 -13.71 22.95
N VAL A 797 0.77 -14.75 23.46
CA VAL A 797 -0.40 -15.34 22.79
C VAL A 797 -1.56 -14.33 22.70
N TRP A 798 -1.74 -13.50 23.73
CA TRP A 798 -2.71 -12.40 23.76
C TRP A 798 -2.41 -11.29 22.74
N GLU A 799 -1.17 -11.13 22.28
CA GLU A 799 -0.85 -10.17 21.22
C GLU A 799 -0.85 -10.80 19.83
N GLN A 800 -0.22 -11.98 19.69
CA GLN A 800 0.09 -12.56 18.38
C GLN A 800 -1.01 -13.46 17.80
N ALA A 801 -1.91 -13.98 18.63
CA ALA A 801 -2.93 -14.95 18.20
C ALA A 801 -4.32 -14.35 17.92
N ASP A 802 -4.43 -13.03 17.74
CA ASP A 802 -5.73 -12.34 17.65
C ASP A 802 -6.60 -12.79 16.47
N HIS A 803 -5.96 -13.09 15.33
CA HIS A 803 -6.62 -13.59 14.13
C HIS A 803 -7.29 -14.96 14.31
N HIS A 804 -6.90 -15.76 15.30
CA HIS A 804 -7.59 -17.02 15.59
C HIS A 804 -8.95 -16.83 16.26
N SER A 805 -9.27 -15.61 16.71
CA SER A 805 -10.56 -15.29 17.36
C SER A 805 -11.35 -14.20 16.62
N SER A 806 -10.99 -13.91 15.36
CA SER A 806 -11.70 -12.89 14.57
C SER A 806 -13.06 -13.37 14.09
N TRP A 807 -13.96 -12.41 13.89
CA TRP A 807 -15.24 -12.67 13.24
C TRP A 807 -15.01 -13.16 11.80
N PRO A 808 -15.79 -14.15 11.30
CA PRO A 808 -15.59 -14.71 9.96
C PRO A 808 -15.84 -13.67 8.85
N ASP A 809 -15.08 -13.77 7.76
CA ASP A 809 -15.37 -13.02 6.53
C ASP A 809 -16.61 -13.58 5.80
N SER A 810 -17.03 -12.95 4.69
CA SER A 810 -18.24 -13.38 3.97
C SER A 810 -18.16 -14.82 3.46
N SER A 811 -17.00 -15.27 2.98
CA SER A 811 -16.81 -16.63 2.45
C SER A 811 -16.81 -17.68 3.57
N GLU A 812 -16.16 -17.38 4.69
CA GLU A 812 -16.19 -18.24 5.87
C GLU A 812 -17.58 -18.27 6.51
N MET A 813 -18.29 -17.14 6.55
CA MET A 813 -19.65 -17.05 7.07
C MET A 813 -20.62 -17.90 6.25
N ASP A 814 -20.49 -17.93 4.92
CA ASP A 814 -21.30 -18.81 4.07
C ASP A 814 -21.07 -20.29 4.37
N LYS A 815 -19.83 -20.69 4.69
CA LYS A 815 -19.53 -22.06 5.12
C LYS A 815 -20.15 -22.38 6.48
N ILE A 816 -20.08 -21.45 7.42
CA ILE A 816 -20.69 -21.58 8.76
C ILE A 816 -22.21 -21.74 8.63
N LYS A 817 -22.86 -20.85 7.85
CA LYS A 817 -24.30 -20.94 7.56
C LYS A 817 -24.66 -22.28 6.91
N SER A 818 -23.90 -22.73 5.92
CA SER A 818 -24.10 -24.03 5.27
C SER A 818 -23.96 -25.21 6.25
N LYS A 819 -23.06 -25.13 7.22
CA LYS A 819 -22.88 -26.19 8.23
C LYS A 819 -23.99 -26.17 9.29
N PHE A 820 -24.42 -25.01 9.77
CA PHE A 820 -25.61 -24.93 10.64
C PHE A 820 -26.87 -25.43 9.93
N ASP A 821 -27.00 -25.15 8.64
CA ASP A 821 -28.08 -25.67 7.82
C ASP A 821 -28.00 -27.21 7.69
N LYS A 822 -26.86 -27.77 7.29
CA LYS A 822 -26.70 -29.23 7.15
C LYS A 822 -26.81 -30.01 8.46
N ILE A 823 -26.24 -29.49 9.55
CA ILE A 823 -26.11 -30.23 10.83
C ILE A 823 -27.36 -30.03 11.69
N HIS A 824 -27.90 -28.82 11.72
CA HIS A 824 -28.97 -28.42 12.63
C HIS A 824 -30.26 -27.98 11.92
N ASN A 825 -30.26 -27.94 10.58
CA ASN A 825 -31.37 -27.44 9.75
C ASN A 825 -31.77 -26.00 10.14
N MET A 826 -30.74 -25.20 10.48
CA MET A 826 -30.85 -23.80 10.88
C MET A 826 -30.30 -22.92 9.75
N HIS A 827 -31.16 -22.57 8.80
CA HIS A 827 -30.80 -21.75 7.64
C HIS A 827 -30.39 -20.33 8.06
N ASN A 828 -29.38 -19.75 7.41
CA ASN A 828 -28.87 -18.40 7.68
C ASN A 828 -28.39 -18.12 9.12
N CYS A 829 -28.21 -19.18 9.93
CA CYS A 829 -27.70 -19.10 11.28
C CYS A 829 -26.17 -18.96 11.27
N CYS A 830 -25.66 -17.91 11.91
CA CYS A 830 -24.25 -17.53 11.88
C CYS A 830 -23.47 -17.94 13.13
N GLY A 831 -24.13 -18.46 14.17
CA GLY A 831 -23.47 -18.83 15.42
C GLY A 831 -24.42 -18.99 16.60
N VAL A 832 -23.89 -19.56 17.68
CA VAL A 832 -24.58 -19.72 18.97
C VAL A 832 -23.89 -18.83 20.00
N ILE A 833 -24.62 -17.89 20.60
CA ILE A 833 -24.11 -17.08 21.70
C ILE A 833 -24.45 -17.73 23.04
N CYS A 834 -23.47 -17.82 23.94
CA CYS A 834 -23.64 -18.36 25.28
C CYS A 834 -22.81 -17.57 26.29
N THR A 835 -23.21 -17.64 27.57
CA THR A 835 -22.48 -17.02 28.67
C THR A 835 -22.09 -18.08 29.70
N ARG A 836 -20.90 -17.97 30.31
CA ARG A 836 -20.44 -18.86 31.38
C ARG A 836 -19.79 -18.09 32.53
N HIS A 837 -20.02 -18.55 33.77
CA HIS A 837 -19.28 -18.05 34.93
C HIS A 837 -17.90 -18.71 35.02
N ILE A 838 -16.87 -17.90 35.20
CA ILE A 838 -15.51 -18.30 35.58
C ILE A 838 -15.32 -17.90 37.06
N PRO A 839 -15.29 -18.85 38.00
CA PRO A 839 -15.12 -18.56 39.42
C PRO A 839 -13.66 -18.19 39.71
N PHE A 840 -13.41 -17.21 40.60
CA PHE A 840 -12.06 -16.89 41.08
C PHE A 840 -11.99 -16.80 42.62
N GLY A 841 -10.80 -17.02 43.18
CA GLY A 841 -10.61 -17.32 44.61
C GLY A 841 -10.88 -16.15 45.60
N PRO A 842 -11.02 -16.45 46.92
CA PRO A 842 -11.51 -15.53 47.96
C PRO A 842 -10.54 -14.41 48.38
N ASN A 843 -9.39 -14.24 47.72
CA ASN A 843 -8.37 -13.24 48.08
C ASN A 843 -8.61 -11.84 47.50
N TRP A 844 -9.65 -11.65 46.68
CA TRP A 844 -10.08 -10.33 46.20
C TRP A 844 -11.28 -9.85 47.00
N ASP A 845 -10.99 -9.10 48.06
CA ASP A 845 -11.93 -8.46 49.00
C ASP A 845 -12.89 -9.40 49.75
N HIS A 846 -12.88 -9.26 51.08
CA HIS A 846 -13.52 -10.13 52.06
C HIS A 846 -15.07 -10.20 52.03
N GLU A 847 -15.76 -9.84 50.94
CA GLU A 847 -17.23 -9.83 50.96
C GLU A 847 -18.00 -10.51 49.82
N LYS A 848 -17.41 -10.97 48.70
CA LYS A 848 -18.18 -11.77 47.71
C LYS A 848 -17.29 -12.76 46.96
N ASN A 849 -17.72 -14.02 46.85
CA ASN A 849 -17.21 -14.97 45.86
C ASN A 849 -17.37 -14.35 44.46
N GLY A 850 -16.29 -13.76 43.94
CA GLY A 850 -16.27 -13.11 42.64
C GLY A 850 -16.25 -14.15 41.53
N SER A 851 -17.20 -14.06 40.60
CA SER A 851 -17.11 -14.75 39.32
C SER A 851 -17.20 -13.72 38.21
N THR A 852 -16.40 -13.92 37.16
CA THR A 852 -16.46 -13.15 35.92
C THR A 852 -17.33 -13.92 34.93
N LEU A 853 -18.13 -13.20 34.15
CA LEU A 853 -18.87 -13.78 33.04
C LEU A 853 -18.04 -13.71 31.78
N ILE A 854 -17.94 -14.82 31.05
CA ILE A 854 -17.46 -14.85 29.66
C ILE A 854 -18.65 -15.04 28.73
N GLN A 855 -18.82 -14.15 27.75
CA GLN A 855 -19.74 -14.28 26.63
C GLN A 855 -18.94 -14.73 25.41
N VAL A 856 -19.38 -15.80 24.76
CA VAL A 856 -18.77 -16.28 23.51
C VAL A 856 -19.81 -16.57 22.44
N VAL A 857 -19.48 -16.28 21.18
CA VAL A 857 -20.19 -16.78 20.00
C VAL A 857 -19.41 -17.98 19.47
N VAL A 858 -20.10 -19.11 19.32
CA VAL A 858 -19.54 -20.40 18.91
C VAL A 858 -20.06 -20.80 17.53
N ASP A 859 -19.17 -21.25 16.66
CA ASP A 859 -19.50 -21.80 15.35
C ASP A 859 -19.81 -23.32 15.43
N PRO A 860 -20.28 -23.98 14.35
CA PRO A 860 -20.70 -25.38 14.43
C PRO A 860 -19.52 -26.35 14.65
N GLU A 861 -18.28 -25.90 14.41
CA GLU A 861 -17.03 -26.63 14.66
C GLU A 861 -16.44 -26.35 16.05
N MET A 862 -17.17 -25.66 16.93
CA MET A 862 -16.78 -25.36 18.31
C MET A 862 -15.69 -24.28 18.46
N ARG A 863 -15.44 -23.46 17.43
CA ARG A 863 -14.53 -22.30 17.52
C ARG A 863 -15.21 -21.10 18.15
N PHE A 864 -14.46 -20.32 18.91
CA PHE A 864 -14.92 -19.06 19.49
C PHE A 864 -14.67 -17.88 18.53
N ARG A 865 -15.73 -17.30 17.98
CA ARG A 865 -15.68 -16.24 16.94
C ARG A 865 -15.83 -14.81 17.48
N ASN A 866 -16.34 -14.68 18.69
CA ASN A 866 -16.42 -13.42 19.43
C ASN A 866 -16.34 -13.73 20.91
N ILE A 867 -15.49 -13.03 21.67
CA ILE A 867 -15.26 -13.28 23.10
C ILE A 867 -15.30 -11.95 23.85
N TRP A 868 -16.17 -11.86 24.86
CA TRP A 868 -16.31 -10.66 25.69
C TRP A 868 -16.33 -11.03 27.18
N LEU A 869 -15.54 -10.33 27.99
CA LEU A 869 -15.45 -10.55 29.43
C LEU A 869 -16.20 -9.47 30.21
N GLY A 870 -17.04 -9.90 31.15
CA GLY A 870 -17.81 -9.03 32.04
C GLY A 870 -17.07 -8.72 33.32
N SER A 871 -17.30 -7.51 33.85
CA SER A 871 -16.92 -7.17 35.22
C SER A 871 -17.71 -8.00 36.25
N ALA A 872 -17.15 -8.17 37.44
CA ALA A 872 -17.75 -8.97 38.49
C ALA A 872 -19.15 -8.44 38.88
N GLY A 873 -20.14 -9.34 38.88
CA GLY A 873 -21.53 -9.00 39.24
C GLY A 873 -22.42 -8.50 38.10
N MET A 874 -21.93 -8.45 36.86
CA MET A 874 -22.77 -8.23 35.68
C MET A 874 -23.80 -9.36 35.50
N THR A 875 -24.96 -9.03 34.93
CA THR A 875 -25.94 -10.00 34.43
C THR A 875 -25.70 -10.28 32.95
N GLN A 876 -26.19 -11.42 32.44
CA GLN A 876 -26.09 -11.81 31.03
C GLN A 876 -26.62 -10.73 30.06
N SER A 877 -27.73 -10.07 30.41
CA SER A 877 -28.28 -8.96 29.61
C SER A 877 -27.38 -7.72 29.63
N SER A 878 -26.87 -7.32 30.81
CA SER A 878 -25.94 -6.18 30.89
C SER A 878 -24.62 -6.44 30.16
N LEU A 879 -24.17 -7.69 30.15
CA LEU A 879 -22.95 -8.10 29.44
C LEU A 879 -23.12 -8.00 27.92
N LEU A 880 -24.28 -8.44 27.39
CA LEU A 880 -24.58 -8.30 25.97
C LEU A 880 -24.60 -6.82 25.55
N HIS A 881 -25.26 -5.94 26.30
CA HIS A 881 -25.34 -4.53 25.92
C HIS A 881 -23.99 -3.82 25.96
N ASP A 882 -23.06 -4.28 26.79
CA ASP A 882 -21.70 -3.75 26.85
C ASP A 882 -20.76 -4.36 25.77
N SER A 883 -21.14 -5.48 25.14
CA SER A 883 -20.25 -6.18 24.22
C SER A 883 -20.06 -5.48 22.88
N ALA A 884 -18.87 -5.67 22.28
CA ALA A 884 -18.56 -5.19 20.93
C ALA A 884 -19.54 -5.74 19.89
N LEU A 885 -19.92 -7.02 20.01
CA LEU A 885 -20.92 -7.68 19.17
C LEU A 885 -22.24 -6.90 19.11
N PHE A 886 -22.81 -6.54 20.27
CA PHE A 886 -24.06 -5.78 20.31
C PHE A 886 -23.91 -4.38 19.67
N LYS A 887 -22.79 -3.70 19.95
CA LYS A 887 -22.50 -2.36 19.38
C LYS A 887 -22.35 -2.40 17.86
N GLU A 888 -21.75 -3.44 17.31
CA GLU A 888 -21.53 -3.61 15.86
C GLU A 888 -22.79 -4.07 15.13
N CYS A 889 -23.56 -5.00 15.69
CA CYS A 889 -24.85 -5.41 15.14
C CYS A 889 -25.87 -4.25 15.14
N VAL A 890 -25.87 -3.39 16.17
CA VAL A 890 -26.74 -2.20 16.21
C VAL A 890 -26.35 -1.14 15.17
N LYS A 891 -25.07 -1.05 14.79
CA LYS A 891 -24.61 -0.17 13.70
C LYS A 891 -24.90 -0.72 12.31
N GLY A 892 -25.20 -2.02 12.20
CA GLY A 892 -25.39 -2.73 10.94
C GLY A 892 -24.07 -3.18 10.32
N ASP A 893 -22.97 -3.24 11.08
CA ASP A 893 -21.64 -3.63 10.60
C ASP A 893 -21.42 -5.15 10.66
N LEU A 894 -22.19 -5.87 11.49
CA LEU A 894 -22.19 -7.34 11.63
C LEU A 894 -23.59 -7.93 11.42
N LEU A 895 -23.67 -9.16 10.88
CA LEU A 895 -24.91 -9.89 10.57
C LEU A 895 -25.80 -9.16 9.54
N ASN A 896 -25.17 -8.56 8.53
CA ASN A 896 -25.83 -7.79 7.47
C ASN A 896 -25.75 -8.46 6.08
N GLY A 897 -25.38 -9.75 6.03
CA GLY A 897 -25.19 -10.49 4.79
C GLY A 897 -26.48 -10.99 4.13
N SER A 898 -26.36 -12.10 3.39
CA SER A 898 -27.44 -12.66 2.56
C SER A 898 -28.74 -12.86 3.35
N LYS A 899 -29.87 -12.53 2.75
CA LYS A 899 -31.18 -12.77 3.36
C LYS A 899 -31.80 -14.08 2.85
N LEU A 900 -32.40 -14.83 3.76
CA LEU A 900 -33.16 -16.04 3.48
C LEU A 900 -34.59 -15.69 3.08
N ASN A 901 -35.04 -16.19 1.94
CA ASN A 901 -36.44 -16.06 1.53
C ASN A 901 -37.28 -17.13 2.25
N THR A 902 -38.17 -16.72 3.15
CA THR A 902 -38.92 -17.63 4.03
C THR A 902 -40.34 -17.97 3.56
N ALA A 903 -40.89 -17.30 2.52
CA ALA A 903 -42.23 -17.60 1.98
C ALA A 903 -42.51 -17.03 0.57
N LEU A 904 -43.53 -17.59 -0.09
CA LEU A 904 -44.05 -17.27 -1.44
C LEU A 904 -44.53 -15.81 -1.66
N ASP A 905 -44.56 -14.96 -0.62
CA ASP A 905 -44.97 -13.55 -0.68
C ASP A 905 -43.81 -12.55 -0.79
N GLY A 906 -42.55 -13.03 -0.78
CA GLY A 906 -41.34 -12.21 -0.93
C GLY A 906 -40.74 -11.71 0.39
N SER A 907 -41.17 -12.21 1.54
CA SER A 907 -40.63 -11.83 2.85
C SER A 907 -39.26 -12.47 3.13
N GLU A 908 -38.31 -11.67 3.64
CA GLU A 908 -36.91 -12.04 3.81
C GLU A 908 -36.45 -11.98 5.28
N VAL A 909 -35.65 -12.95 5.71
CA VAL A 909 -35.01 -12.99 7.04
C VAL A 909 -33.50 -12.84 6.90
N GLY A 910 -32.93 -11.83 7.56
CA GLY A 910 -31.48 -11.58 7.57
C GLY A 910 -30.67 -12.63 8.33
N GLU A 911 -29.37 -12.43 8.38
CA GLU A 911 -28.46 -13.26 9.18
C GLU A 911 -28.76 -13.12 10.68
N TYR A 912 -28.67 -14.23 11.41
CA TYR A 912 -28.97 -14.23 12.84
C TYR A 912 -28.07 -15.21 13.61
N ILE A 913 -27.92 -14.94 14.90
CA ILE A 913 -27.36 -15.87 15.88
C ILE A 913 -28.45 -16.33 16.85
N ILE A 914 -28.23 -17.45 17.54
CA ILE A 914 -29.16 -17.96 18.54
C ILE A 914 -28.59 -17.91 19.94
N GLY A 915 -29.41 -17.54 20.91
CA GLY A 915 -29.06 -17.51 22.34
C GLY A 915 -30.08 -18.28 23.17
N ASP A 916 -29.71 -18.60 24.41
CA ASP A 916 -30.66 -19.15 25.39
C ASP A 916 -31.73 -18.12 25.81
N ALA A 917 -32.68 -18.59 26.61
CA ALA A 917 -33.76 -17.81 27.22
C ALA A 917 -33.29 -16.57 28.01
N GLY A 918 -32.04 -16.55 28.50
CA GLY A 918 -31.48 -15.45 29.27
C GLY A 918 -31.11 -14.21 28.44
N TYR A 919 -31.14 -14.31 27.11
CA TYR A 919 -30.89 -13.19 26.20
C TYR A 919 -32.19 -12.47 25.78
N PRO A 920 -32.10 -11.16 25.46
CA PRO A 920 -33.23 -10.48 24.83
C PRO A 920 -33.44 -10.98 23.40
N LEU A 921 -34.69 -11.06 22.96
CA LEU A 921 -35.05 -11.32 21.57
C LEU A 921 -34.77 -10.06 20.74
N LEU A 922 -33.91 -10.15 19.72
CA LEU A 922 -33.53 -9.06 18.82
C LEU A 922 -33.58 -9.51 17.35
N PRO A 923 -33.65 -8.60 16.36
CA PRO A 923 -33.76 -8.96 14.95
C PRO A 923 -32.65 -9.89 14.44
N TRP A 924 -31.48 -9.86 15.09
CA TRP A 924 -30.29 -10.65 14.77
C TRP A 924 -29.93 -11.65 15.88
N LEU A 925 -30.68 -11.71 16.99
CA LEU A 925 -30.48 -12.64 18.12
C LEU A 925 -31.79 -13.31 18.50
N LEU A 926 -31.93 -14.58 18.11
CA LEU A 926 -33.15 -15.35 18.31
C LEU A 926 -33.06 -16.26 19.55
N THR A 927 -34.10 -16.20 20.39
CA THR A 927 -34.24 -16.98 21.62
C THR A 927 -35.42 -17.96 21.51
N PRO A 928 -35.42 -19.07 22.28
CA PRO A 928 -36.47 -20.07 22.20
C PRO A 928 -37.83 -19.50 22.66
N TYR A 929 -38.92 -20.13 22.26
CA TYR A 929 -40.26 -19.83 22.78
C TYR A 929 -40.41 -20.39 24.19
N GLU A 930 -40.98 -19.60 25.10
CA GLU A 930 -41.17 -19.96 26.53
C GLU A 930 -42.64 -20.19 26.93
N GLU A 931 -43.57 -20.14 25.98
CA GLU A 931 -45.00 -20.35 26.22
C GLU A 931 -45.29 -21.82 26.62
N GLU A 932 -46.22 -22.05 27.56
CA GLU A 932 -46.57 -23.40 28.03
C GLU A 932 -47.27 -24.27 26.96
N GLU A 933 -48.03 -23.65 26.05
CA GLU A 933 -48.69 -24.32 24.92
C GLU A 933 -48.12 -23.81 23.59
N LEU A 934 -47.21 -24.57 22.99
CA LEU A 934 -46.55 -24.23 21.72
C LEU A 934 -47.29 -24.86 20.53
N SER A 935 -47.47 -24.09 19.46
CA SER A 935 -47.89 -24.63 18.16
C SER A 935 -46.80 -25.54 17.57
N ASP A 936 -47.17 -26.39 16.60
CA ASP A 936 -46.25 -27.36 15.98
C ASP A 936 -44.98 -26.70 15.40
N PHE A 937 -45.12 -25.54 14.76
CA PHE A 937 -43.99 -24.81 14.18
C PHE A 937 -43.06 -24.19 15.25
N LYS A 938 -43.61 -23.69 16.37
CA LYS A 938 -42.82 -23.17 17.50
C LYS A 938 -42.04 -24.30 18.19
N THR A 939 -42.68 -25.47 18.32
CA THR A 939 -42.06 -26.68 18.89
C THR A 939 -40.89 -27.15 18.02
N GLU A 940 -41.04 -27.15 16.69
CA GLU A 940 -39.96 -27.52 15.77
C GLU A 940 -38.79 -26.53 15.80
N PHE A 941 -39.07 -25.22 15.89
CA PHE A 941 -38.02 -24.21 16.09
C PHE A 941 -37.23 -24.46 17.38
N ASN A 942 -37.91 -24.65 18.52
CA ASN A 942 -37.25 -24.93 19.80
C ASN A 942 -36.41 -26.23 19.75
N ARG A 943 -36.88 -27.26 19.03
CA ARG A 943 -36.13 -28.51 18.82
C ARG A 943 -34.82 -28.27 18.08
N ARG A 944 -34.84 -27.51 16.98
CA ARG A 944 -33.63 -27.19 16.19
C ARG A 944 -32.71 -26.22 16.92
N HIS A 945 -33.26 -25.23 17.59
CA HIS A 945 -32.54 -24.31 18.48
C HIS A 945 -31.77 -25.07 19.58
N SER A 946 -32.44 -26.00 20.27
CA SER A 946 -31.81 -26.86 21.28
C SER A 946 -30.70 -27.76 20.70
N ALA A 947 -30.92 -28.31 19.51
CA ALA A 947 -29.91 -29.10 18.82
C ALA A 947 -28.67 -28.26 18.46
N ALA A 948 -28.86 -27.04 17.94
CA ALA A 948 -27.78 -26.12 17.59
C ALA A 948 -27.03 -25.62 18.84
N THR A 949 -27.72 -25.26 19.92
CA THR A 949 -27.06 -24.81 21.17
C THR A 949 -26.19 -25.88 21.84
N THR A 950 -26.38 -27.15 21.49
CA THR A 950 -25.52 -28.25 21.94
C THR A 950 -24.06 -28.11 21.48
N CYS A 951 -23.78 -27.45 20.33
CA CYS A 951 -22.40 -27.22 19.88
C CYS A 951 -21.64 -26.29 20.85
N ALA A 952 -22.27 -25.22 21.32
CA ALA A 952 -21.70 -24.31 22.30
C ALA A 952 -21.44 -24.99 23.65
N LEU A 953 -22.36 -25.86 24.09
CA LEU A 953 -22.16 -26.65 25.32
C LEU A 953 -20.97 -27.61 25.21
N LYS A 954 -20.79 -28.25 24.05
CA LYS A 954 -19.62 -29.12 23.78
C LYS A 954 -18.31 -28.32 23.73
N ALA A 955 -18.32 -27.16 23.08
CA ALA A 955 -17.17 -26.26 23.01
C ALA A 955 -16.72 -25.82 24.41
N LEU A 956 -17.66 -25.36 25.25
CA LEU A 956 -17.39 -24.97 26.63
C LEU A 956 -16.93 -26.16 27.50
N ALA A 957 -17.45 -27.36 27.26
CA ALA A 957 -17.00 -28.56 27.97
C ALA A 957 -15.55 -28.94 27.61
N ARG A 958 -15.19 -28.91 26.31
CA ARG A 958 -13.81 -29.14 25.83
C ARG A 958 -12.86 -28.08 26.38
N PHE A 959 -13.26 -26.81 26.33
CA PHE A 959 -12.50 -25.69 26.87
C PHE A 959 -12.21 -25.88 28.37
N LYS A 960 -13.24 -26.26 29.13
CA LYS A 960 -13.14 -26.54 30.56
C LYS A 960 -12.22 -27.72 30.91
N ASP A 961 -12.28 -28.81 30.14
CA ASP A 961 -11.44 -29.99 30.40
C ASP A 961 -9.96 -29.73 30.07
N THR A 962 -9.71 -28.89 29.06
CA THR A 962 -8.36 -28.57 28.58
C THR A 962 -7.64 -27.55 29.49
N TRP A 963 -8.31 -26.46 29.85
CA TRP A 963 -7.69 -25.33 30.56
C TRP A 963 -8.06 -25.31 32.04
N LYS A 964 -7.53 -26.30 32.78
CA LYS A 964 -7.87 -26.53 34.19
C LYS A 964 -7.47 -25.39 35.13
N CYS A 965 -6.59 -24.48 34.68
CA CYS A 965 -6.23 -23.30 35.45
C CYS A 965 -7.41 -22.36 35.74
N LEU A 966 -8.48 -22.40 34.94
CA LEU A 966 -9.65 -21.51 35.06
C LEU A 966 -10.70 -22.02 36.08
N HIS A 967 -10.43 -23.13 36.78
CA HIS A 967 -11.44 -23.86 37.55
C HIS A 967 -10.99 -24.27 38.98
N GLY A 968 -9.80 -23.87 39.43
CA GLY A 968 -9.25 -24.25 40.74
C GLY A 968 -9.00 -23.06 41.68
N GLU A 969 -9.01 -23.30 42.99
CA GLU A 969 -8.76 -22.28 44.03
C GLU A 969 -7.26 -21.92 44.19
N THR A 970 -6.37 -22.55 43.42
CA THR A 970 -4.92 -22.62 43.72
C THR A 970 -4.07 -21.60 42.96
N TRP A 971 -4.56 -20.94 41.91
CA TRP A 971 -3.79 -19.95 41.15
C TRP A 971 -4.65 -18.83 40.59
N TRP A 972 -4.43 -17.61 41.10
CA TRP A 972 -5.04 -16.38 40.60
C TRP A 972 -3.98 -15.29 40.53
N PRO A 973 -3.87 -14.56 39.41
CA PRO A 973 -2.94 -13.44 39.30
C PRO A 973 -3.35 -12.29 40.24
N ALA A 974 -2.43 -11.38 40.56
CA ALA A 974 -2.68 -10.33 41.56
C ALA A 974 -3.65 -9.22 41.09
N ASN A 975 -3.90 -9.09 39.78
CA ASN A 975 -4.82 -8.11 39.21
C ASN A 975 -5.80 -8.75 38.19
N LEU A 976 -6.94 -8.06 37.96
CA LEU A 976 -8.01 -8.53 37.08
C LEU A 976 -7.58 -8.55 35.59
N GLU A 977 -6.63 -7.68 35.21
CA GLU A 977 -6.13 -7.54 33.84
C GLU A 977 -5.38 -8.78 33.37
N THR A 978 -4.47 -9.31 34.18
CA THR A 978 -3.75 -10.55 33.89
C THR A 978 -4.72 -11.74 33.81
N LEU A 979 -5.77 -11.77 34.63
CA LEU A 979 -6.80 -12.82 34.54
C LEU A 979 -7.54 -12.75 33.19
N SER A 980 -7.92 -11.56 32.75
CA SER A 980 -8.53 -11.37 31.42
C SER A 980 -7.61 -11.88 30.30
N LYS A 981 -6.32 -11.54 30.34
CA LYS A 981 -5.35 -12.01 29.35
C LYS A 981 -5.20 -13.54 29.34
N ILE A 982 -5.17 -14.18 30.50
CA ILE A 982 -5.12 -15.66 30.61
C ILE A 982 -6.36 -16.27 29.94
N ILE A 983 -7.56 -15.76 30.25
CA ILE A 983 -8.81 -16.29 29.69
C ILE A 983 -8.81 -16.19 28.17
N TYR A 984 -8.45 -15.03 27.63
CA TYR A 984 -8.39 -14.85 26.18
C TYR A 984 -7.29 -15.68 25.50
N ALA A 985 -6.11 -15.82 26.11
CA ALA A 985 -5.05 -16.68 25.60
C ALA A 985 -5.52 -18.14 25.55
N CYS A 986 -6.20 -18.65 26.59
CA CYS A 986 -6.81 -19.98 26.57
C CYS A 986 -7.85 -20.12 25.45
N CYS A 987 -8.69 -19.11 25.21
CA CYS A 987 -9.68 -19.15 24.13
C CYS A 987 -9.03 -19.22 22.74
N ARG A 988 -7.94 -18.48 22.52
CA ARG A 988 -7.21 -18.52 21.26
C ARG A 988 -6.46 -19.82 21.06
N LEU A 989 -5.84 -20.36 22.11
CA LEU A 989 -5.21 -21.69 22.07
C LEU A 989 -6.24 -22.80 21.79
N HIS A 990 -7.48 -22.68 22.30
CA HIS A 990 -8.58 -23.59 21.96
C HIS A 990 -8.90 -23.55 20.47
N ASN A 991 -8.97 -22.37 19.85
CA ASN A 991 -9.21 -22.25 18.41
C ASN A 991 -8.04 -22.78 17.58
N ILE A 992 -6.79 -22.49 17.97
CA ILE A 992 -5.58 -23.01 17.29
C ILE A 992 -5.60 -24.55 17.22
N VAL A 993 -5.97 -25.21 18.31
CA VAL A 993 -6.06 -26.68 18.33
C VAL A 993 -7.11 -27.18 17.32
N ILE A 994 -8.22 -26.48 17.14
CA ILE A 994 -9.28 -26.83 16.18
C ILE A 994 -8.86 -26.51 14.74
N ASP A 995 -8.26 -25.34 14.50
CA ASP A 995 -7.82 -24.87 13.18
C ASP A 995 -6.79 -25.82 12.55
N MET A 996 -6.02 -26.50 13.38
CA MET A 996 -4.96 -27.39 12.94
C MET A 996 -5.34 -28.88 12.88
N GLU A 997 -6.53 -29.25 13.40
CA GLU A 997 -7.11 -30.59 13.28
C GLU A 997 -7.81 -30.80 11.91
N ASP A 998 -8.20 -29.72 11.23
CA ASP A 998 -8.71 -29.71 9.84
C ASP A 998 -7.62 -29.14 8.91
N ASP A 999 -7.05 -29.94 8.01
CA ASP A 999 -5.93 -29.57 7.12
C ASP A 999 -6.34 -28.63 5.95
N ALA A 1000 -7.15 -27.60 6.21
CA ALA A 1000 -7.58 -26.64 5.19
C ALA A 1000 -7.76 -25.20 5.72
N ALA A 1001 -6.85 -24.34 5.24
CA ALA A 1001 -6.92 -22.88 5.16
C ALA A 1001 -6.54 -22.08 6.42
N MET A 1002 -5.38 -21.43 6.33
CA MET A 1002 -5.03 -20.26 7.13
C MET A 1002 -4.80 -19.09 6.16
N ARG A 1003 -5.61 -18.02 6.25
CA ARG A 1003 -5.40 -16.75 5.52
C ARG A 1003 -5.50 -15.61 6.53
N SER A 1004 -4.57 -14.66 6.40
CA SER A 1004 -4.51 -13.42 7.17
C SER A 1004 -5.43 -12.36 6.56
N THR A 1005 -6.31 -11.75 7.35
CA THR A 1005 -7.09 -10.57 6.95
C THR A 1005 -7.04 -9.48 8.02
N LYS A 1006 -6.55 -8.30 7.62
CA LYS A 1006 -6.63 -7.02 8.36
C LYS A 1006 -8.01 -6.41 8.20
N TRP A 1007 -8.57 -5.86 9.28
CA TRP A 1007 -9.83 -5.12 9.30
C TRP A 1007 -9.75 -3.79 8.53
N ARG A 1008 -10.84 -3.45 7.81
CA ARG A 1008 -11.13 -2.09 7.31
C ARG A 1008 -12.51 -1.63 7.78
N ASN A 1009 -12.56 -0.36 8.15
CA ASN A 1009 -13.71 0.37 8.69
C ASN A 1009 -14.92 0.37 7.73
N TYR A 1010 -16.10 0.03 8.25
CA TYR A 1010 -17.38 0.44 7.70
C TYR A 1010 -17.99 1.56 8.54
N SER A 1011 -18.73 2.48 7.90
CA SER A 1011 -19.46 3.54 8.58
C SER A 1011 -20.83 3.79 7.96
N LYS A 1012 -21.80 3.94 8.85
CA LYS A 1012 -22.95 4.89 8.90
C LYS A 1012 -24.36 4.47 8.44
N GLU A 1013 -25.22 4.53 9.47
CA GLU A 1013 -26.64 4.95 9.56
C GLU A 1013 -27.75 3.90 9.30
N VAL A 1014 -28.49 3.47 10.35
CA VAL A 1014 -29.86 3.92 10.71
C VAL A 1014 -30.56 3.00 11.76
N ARG A 1015 -31.09 3.67 12.81
CA ARG A 1015 -32.31 3.51 13.67
C ARG A 1015 -32.80 2.17 14.25
N GLN A 1016 -33.21 2.30 15.53
CA GLN A 1016 -34.02 1.39 16.34
C GLN A 1016 -35.46 1.21 15.81
N LEU A 1017 -35.82 -0.04 15.51
CA LEU A 1017 -37.18 -0.63 15.55
C LEU A 1017 -36.96 -2.15 15.63
N ALA A 1018 -36.91 -2.72 16.84
CA ALA A 1018 -36.34 -4.06 17.01
C ALA A 1018 -37.29 -5.11 17.59
N ASN A 1019 -38.40 -4.72 18.25
CA ASN A 1019 -39.17 -5.72 19.00
C ASN A 1019 -40.20 -6.46 18.15
N GLU A 1020 -40.94 -5.77 17.27
CA GLU A 1020 -41.91 -6.46 16.40
C GLU A 1020 -41.23 -7.24 15.26
N ASP A 1021 -40.11 -6.71 14.72
CA ASP A 1021 -39.37 -7.37 13.64
C ASP A 1021 -38.66 -8.64 14.09
N ALA A 1022 -38.16 -8.68 15.33
CA ALA A 1022 -37.53 -9.89 15.89
C ALA A 1022 -38.54 -11.03 16.09
N VAL A 1023 -39.74 -10.70 16.59
CA VAL A 1023 -40.83 -11.68 16.72
C VAL A 1023 -41.27 -12.17 15.34
N ARG A 1024 -41.47 -11.24 14.37
CA ARG A 1024 -41.79 -11.59 12.98
C ARG A 1024 -40.74 -12.50 12.35
N ALA A 1025 -39.44 -12.18 12.47
CA ALA A 1025 -38.35 -12.97 11.91
C ALA A 1025 -38.32 -14.40 12.49
N ARG A 1026 -38.46 -14.54 13.81
CA ARG A 1026 -38.52 -15.84 14.48
C ARG A 1026 -39.74 -16.66 14.04
N ASP A 1027 -40.91 -16.03 13.99
CA ASP A 1027 -42.16 -16.69 13.57
C ASP A 1027 -42.10 -17.13 12.09
N MET A 1028 -41.54 -16.30 11.19
CA MET A 1028 -41.34 -16.66 9.78
C MET A 1028 -40.39 -17.86 9.62
N LEU A 1029 -39.25 -17.86 10.30
CA LEU A 1029 -38.31 -18.99 10.29
C LEU A 1029 -38.94 -20.27 10.82
N SER A 1030 -39.71 -20.18 11.91
CA SER A 1030 -40.37 -21.34 12.51
C SER A 1030 -41.40 -21.99 11.57
N GLN A 1031 -42.14 -21.19 10.79
CA GLN A 1031 -43.06 -21.68 9.76
C GLN A 1031 -42.32 -22.26 8.55
N TYR A 1032 -41.25 -21.61 8.09
CA TYR A 1032 -40.39 -22.10 7.02
C TYR A 1032 -39.81 -23.49 7.33
N PHE A 1033 -39.32 -23.69 8.56
CA PHE A 1033 -38.79 -24.98 9.01
C PHE A 1033 -39.82 -26.12 9.04
N LEU A 1034 -41.09 -25.79 9.28
CA LEU A 1034 -42.18 -26.77 9.21
C LEU A 1034 -42.54 -27.11 7.75
N ALA A 1035 -42.56 -26.11 6.87
CA ALA A 1035 -42.87 -26.30 5.44
C ALA A 1035 -41.78 -27.07 4.67
N SER A 1036 -40.50 -26.88 5.00
CA SER A 1036 -39.39 -27.63 4.38
C SER A 1036 -39.37 -29.12 4.75
N ARG A 1037 -40.01 -29.50 5.85
CA ARG A 1037 -40.17 -30.90 6.27
C ARG A 1037 -41.13 -31.68 5.37
N SER A 1038 -42.13 -31.02 4.79
CA SER A 1038 -43.10 -31.65 3.86
C SER A 1038 -42.53 -31.90 2.46
N SER A 1039 -41.46 -31.19 2.05
CA SER A 1039 -40.79 -31.41 0.77
C SER A 1039 -39.74 -32.53 0.82
N GLU A 1040 -39.04 -32.71 1.94
CA GLU A 1040 -38.01 -33.77 2.09
C GLU A 1040 -38.60 -35.19 2.26
N SER A 1041 -39.88 -35.31 2.67
CA SER A 1041 -40.56 -36.60 2.75
C SER A 1041 -41.04 -37.17 1.41
N GLY A 1042 -40.88 -36.43 0.30
CA GLY A 1042 -41.39 -36.80 -1.03
C GLY A 1042 -40.40 -37.47 -1.98
N GLU A 1043 -39.10 -37.58 -1.63
CA GLU A 1043 -38.04 -38.02 -2.57
C GLU A 1043 -37.38 -39.36 -2.22
N ARG A 1044 -38.03 -40.23 -1.42
CA ARG A 1044 -37.48 -41.57 -1.10
C ARG A 1044 -38.29 -42.76 -1.60
N ASP A 1045 -39.28 -42.56 -2.46
CA ASP A 1045 -40.00 -43.65 -3.12
C ASP A 1045 -40.08 -43.35 -4.62
N ASP A 1046 -39.12 -43.88 -5.40
CA ASP A 1046 -39.31 -44.44 -6.76
C ASP A 1046 -37.99 -44.44 -7.58
N GLU A 1047 -37.13 -45.43 -7.33
CA GLU A 1047 -36.20 -46.07 -8.28
C GLU A 1047 -35.45 -47.17 -7.50
N ALA A 1048 -35.44 -48.47 -7.82
CA ALA A 1048 -35.95 -49.19 -8.96
C ALA A 1048 -36.13 -50.67 -8.57
N ALA A 1049 -37.18 -51.27 -9.13
CA ALA A 1049 -37.41 -52.70 -9.16
C ALA A 1049 -36.32 -53.44 -9.97
N SER A 1050 -35.87 -54.61 -9.49
CA SER A 1050 -35.88 -55.85 -10.28
C SER A 1050 -35.43 -57.08 -9.47
N SER A 1051 -36.27 -58.11 -9.51
CA SER A 1051 -35.98 -59.55 -9.40
C SER A 1051 -35.28 -60.09 -8.13
N GLY A 1052 -35.72 -61.18 -7.50
CA GLY A 1052 -36.61 -62.22 -7.98
C GLY A 1052 -37.16 -63.09 -6.85
N SER A 1053 -38.36 -63.57 -7.11
CA SER A 1053 -39.12 -64.58 -6.41
C SER A 1053 -38.42 -65.95 -6.38
N GLY A 1054 -38.62 -66.71 -5.30
CA GLY A 1054 -38.68 -68.16 -5.40
C GLY A 1054 -38.36 -68.96 -4.13
N GLY A 1055 -39.41 -69.40 -3.43
CA GLY A 1055 -39.47 -70.72 -2.77
C GLY A 1055 -39.02 -70.79 -1.31
N GLU A 1056 -39.92 -70.57 -0.36
CA GLU A 1056 -40.69 -71.62 0.34
C GLU A 1056 -39.85 -72.57 1.21
N ASN A 1057 -40.01 -72.49 2.54
CA ASN A 1057 -40.97 -73.39 3.20
C ASN A 1057 -41.16 -73.13 4.70
N LYS A 1058 -42.42 -73.37 5.11
CA LYS A 1058 -42.90 -73.81 6.43
C LYS A 1058 -42.97 -72.75 7.53
N LYS A 1059 -44.20 -72.30 7.85
CA LYS A 1059 -45.22 -72.95 8.73
C LYS A 1059 -45.10 -72.33 10.13
N GLN A 1060 -46.14 -72.04 10.88
CA GLN A 1060 -47.60 -72.06 10.74
C GLN A 1060 -48.11 -71.44 12.07
N GLU A 1061 -49.34 -70.92 12.08
CA GLU A 1061 -50.18 -70.68 13.28
C GLU A 1061 -49.79 -69.46 14.15
N ALA A 1062 -50.68 -68.56 14.56
CA ALA A 1062 -52.14 -68.44 14.52
C ALA A 1062 -52.46 -66.93 14.65
N GLN A 1063 -53.27 -66.32 13.77
CA GLN A 1063 -54.72 -66.10 13.99
C GLN A 1063 -55.00 -65.45 15.38
N THR A 1064 -55.61 -64.28 15.51
CA THR A 1064 -56.80 -63.83 14.79
C THR A 1064 -57.12 -62.39 15.19
N ARG A 1065 -57.87 -61.71 14.32
CA ARG A 1065 -59.01 -60.84 14.68
C ARG A 1065 -58.68 -59.38 15.04
N THR A 1066 -59.11 -58.45 14.18
CA THR A 1066 -60.37 -57.66 14.31
C THR A 1066 -60.22 -56.52 15.32
N ARG A 1067 -60.66 -55.29 15.08
CA ARG A 1067 -61.67 -54.69 14.19
C ARG A 1067 -61.63 -53.20 14.59
N ASP A 1068 -62.05 -52.21 13.84
CA ASP A 1068 -62.82 -51.97 12.62
C ASP A 1068 -62.81 -50.42 12.61
N GLU A 1069 -63.08 -49.62 11.59
CA GLU A 1069 -63.68 -49.55 10.26
C GLU A 1069 -63.52 -48.01 10.04
N ASP A 1070 -63.29 -47.37 8.91
CA ASP A 1070 -63.36 -47.61 7.49
C ASP A 1070 -62.53 -46.47 6.85
#